data_AF-A0A5N3XWS7-F1
#
_entry.id   AF-A0A5N3XWS7-F1
#
_cell.length_a   1.000
_cell.length_b   1.000
_cell.length_c   1.000
_cell.angle_alpha   90.00
_cell.angle_beta   90.00
_cell.angle_gamma   90.00
#
_symmetry.space_group_name_H-M   'P 1'
#
loop_
_entity.id
_entity.type
_entity.pdbx_description
1 polymer ?
#
loop_
_entity_poly.entity_id
_entity_poly.type
_entity_poly.pdbx_seq_one_letter_code
_entity_poly.pdbx_strand_id
1 'polypeptide(L)'
;MCSPEEAALLRLEGVFSDTLTRINSLVLQPLLEAAPEASDPWGRECLQLLQQLQRSSRQLWDVTEESLRSLRERLRRPEAVGLESLLLLRSADRVLQVHLEYIESYTCCVAVQAFQKAAKRRSEYWRGQRKALRQVLSGVSSEGSVGTALLQALRQPLAHHVQQYVLLLLSLGDTIGERHPTRELVIHAAGLFGDLQSFMRQELDQATSTQALWSTLSSRLRDVLCTPARRLLQDSQDIPVTVTPLRAERVLLFDDALVLLQGHNIHTFDLKLVWVDPGQDRCTFYLLTPEEEFSFCSKDPQGLVVWQWKVTQAVCQALRGKKDFPVLGAGLEPSEPPTCRCGAYTFRAEGRFCQATYEGEWYWGRPHGKGTLKWPDGQNHVGDFCQGLEHGFGIRLVPQASEDKFDCYKCHWQEGSMCGYGICEYSTSEVYKGYFQEGLRHGFGVLESVPQAPRPLRYTGHWERGQRSGYGVEEDSDRGERYIGMWQADQRHGPGVMVTQAGVCYQGTFQADKMVGPGILLSDDDSLYEGTFTRDLTLLGKGKVTFPNGFTLEGTFGSVSGRGLHTQGVLDTAALPPDPSSTCKRQLGQGVFPVESRWQGVYGPFRDFVRAGCPGDLREALLGFHVQSSRELRRSQEYLCCERTRPEDQAGSMEDLLEELLQHREPEALQQCLRKALSSSLHPLGKLLRTLMLTFQATYAGVGANKHLQGLAQEEVKQHARELWAAYRGLLQVALQRKGEVPEEDEDAETRDLRVHGLVLPLVLPSFYSELFTLYLLLHEREDSLYSQGITNLSLFPDTKLLEFLDVQKHLWPLKDLTLTTNQRYSLVRDKCFLSATECLQKMISTVDPREKLEVLERTYGEIEATVSRVLGREHKLPMDDLLPLLIYVVSRAQIQHLGAEIHLIRDMMDPLHTGGLYDFLLTALESCYEHIQKEDMRLHRLPSRWSSREPW
;
A
#
# COMPACT_ATOMS: atom_id res chain seq x y z
N MET A 1 -46.66 -39.51 37.32
CA MET A 1 -47.47 -38.92 38.40
C MET A 1 -46.99 -37.50 38.63
N CYS A 2 -47.88 -36.53 38.80
CA CYS A 2 -47.48 -35.15 39.13
C CYS A 2 -46.90 -35.10 40.54
N SER A 3 -45.73 -34.49 40.69
CA SER A 3 -45.08 -34.36 42.00
C SER A 3 -45.72 -33.20 42.79
N PRO A 4 -45.76 -33.24 44.13
CA PRO A 4 -46.28 -32.14 44.94
C PRO A 4 -45.54 -30.81 44.70
N GLU A 5 -44.30 -30.88 44.24
CA GLU A 5 -43.44 -29.75 43.87
C GLU A 5 -43.92 -29.05 42.58
N GLU A 6 -44.36 -29.80 41.55
CA GLU A 6 -44.95 -29.21 40.32
C GLU A 6 -46.23 -28.39 40.66
N ALA A 7 -47.06 -28.90 41.58
CA ALA A 7 -48.25 -28.20 42.05
C ALA A 7 -47.91 -26.98 42.92
N ALA A 8 -46.80 -27.02 43.67
CA ALA A 8 -46.31 -25.89 44.44
C ALA A 8 -45.75 -24.78 43.54
N LEU A 9 -45.02 -25.13 42.47
CA LEU A 9 -44.55 -24.17 41.45
C LEU A 9 -45.73 -23.46 40.77
N LEU A 10 -46.81 -24.19 40.42
CA LEU A 10 -48.00 -23.57 39.84
C LEU A 10 -48.65 -22.54 40.80
N ARG A 11 -48.72 -22.84 42.10
CA ARG A 11 -49.26 -21.90 43.09
C ARG A 11 -48.38 -20.67 43.26
N LEU A 12 -47.06 -20.86 43.27
CA LEU A 12 -46.08 -19.78 43.39
C LEU A 12 -46.22 -18.79 42.23
N GLU A 13 -46.25 -19.29 40.99
CA GLU A 13 -46.43 -18.49 39.76
C GLU A 13 -47.74 -17.71 39.75
N GLY A 14 -48.85 -18.37 40.16
CA GLY A 14 -50.15 -17.72 40.23
C GLY A 14 -50.18 -16.56 41.22
N VAL A 15 -49.63 -16.77 42.42
CA VAL A 15 -49.52 -15.72 43.44
C VAL A 15 -48.62 -14.59 42.98
N PHE A 16 -47.53 -14.90 42.29
CA PHE A 16 -46.59 -13.90 41.79
C PHE A 16 -47.19 -13.05 40.67
N SER A 17 -47.88 -13.66 39.69
CA SER A 17 -48.60 -12.94 38.63
C SER A 17 -49.66 -11.99 39.21
N ASP A 18 -50.49 -12.46 40.15
CA ASP A 18 -51.48 -11.63 40.85
C ASP A 18 -50.82 -10.47 41.63
N THR A 19 -49.62 -10.69 42.15
CA THR A 19 -48.86 -9.66 42.86
C THR A 19 -48.29 -8.62 41.90
N LEU A 20 -47.76 -9.02 40.74
CA LEU A 20 -47.26 -8.11 39.70
C LEU A 20 -48.36 -7.22 39.12
N THR A 21 -49.56 -7.76 38.88
CA THR A 21 -50.71 -6.96 38.40
C THR A 21 -51.15 -5.91 39.42
N ARG A 22 -51.16 -6.27 40.72
CA ARG A 22 -51.42 -5.34 41.82
C ARG A 22 -50.33 -4.26 41.92
N ILE A 23 -49.06 -4.63 41.78
CA ILE A 23 -47.95 -3.66 41.80
C ILE A 23 -48.06 -2.69 40.62
N ASN A 24 -48.36 -3.18 39.42
CA ASN A 24 -48.48 -2.33 38.24
C ASN A 24 -49.61 -1.29 38.40
N SER A 25 -50.77 -1.72 38.90
CA SER A 25 -51.96 -0.85 39.09
C SER A 25 -51.85 0.09 40.30
N LEU A 26 -51.35 -0.39 41.44
CA LEU A 26 -51.30 0.38 42.69
C LEU A 26 -50.05 1.26 42.81
N VAL A 27 -48.94 0.88 42.15
CA VAL A 27 -47.63 1.52 42.32
C VAL A 27 -47.10 2.13 41.02
N LEU A 28 -46.87 1.34 39.97
CA LEU A 28 -46.15 1.81 38.78
C LEU A 28 -46.97 2.81 37.94
N GLN A 29 -48.25 2.55 37.70
CA GLN A 29 -49.11 3.46 36.93
C GLN A 29 -49.28 4.84 37.62
N PRO A 30 -49.59 4.93 38.93
CA PRO A 30 -49.65 6.21 39.65
C PRO A 30 -48.32 6.98 39.73
N LEU A 31 -47.18 6.28 39.69
CA LEU A 31 -45.85 6.91 39.64
C LEU A 31 -45.59 7.60 38.30
N LEU A 32 -46.15 7.09 37.19
CA LEU A 32 -46.00 7.66 35.85
C LEU A 32 -46.91 8.85 35.58
N GLU A 33 -48.09 8.87 36.20
CA GLU A 33 -49.03 10.01 36.11
C GLU A 33 -48.56 11.24 36.92
N ALA A 34 -47.47 11.13 37.68
CA ALA A 34 -46.80 12.23 38.38
C ALA A 34 -45.82 12.99 37.46
N ALA A 35 -46.31 13.41 36.28
CA ALA A 35 -45.50 14.03 35.23
C ALA A 35 -44.80 15.34 35.70
N PRO A 36 -43.53 15.59 35.31
CA PRO A 36 -42.82 16.82 35.63
C PRO A 36 -43.37 18.04 34.88
N GLU A 37 -43.16 19.24 35.43
CA GLU A 37 -43.24 20.50 34.69
C GLU A 37 -42.17 20.54 33.58
N ALA A 38 -42.46 21.20 32.45
CA ALA A 38 -41.65 21.12 31.21
C ALA A 38 -40.19 21.63 31.31
N SER A 39 -39.82 22.28 32.42
CA SER A 39 -38.53 22.94 32.64
C SER A 39 -37.47 22.11 33.38
N ASP A 40 -37.77 20.89 33.86
CA ASP A 40 -36.83 20.06 34.66
C ASP A 40 -36.26 18.88 33.85
N PRO A 41 -35.02 18.97 33.30
CA PRO A 41 -34.37 17.87 32.57
C PRO A 41 -34.15 16.63 33.43
N TRP A 42 -33.87 16.77 34.73
CA TRP A 42 -33.69 15.65 35.66
C TRP A 42 -35.02 14.92 35.94
N GLY A 43 -36.13 15.67 35.89
CA GLY A 43 -37.48 15.13 35.94
C GLY A 43 -37.82 14.25 34.74
N ARG A 44 -37.28 14.54 33.54
CA ARG A 44 -37.47 13.72 32.33
C ARG A 44 -36.73 12.39 32.40
N GLU A 45 -35.47 12.40 32.84
CA GLU A 45 -34.70 11.16 33.02
C GLU A 45 -35.33 10.24 34.07
N CYS A 46 -35.78 10.79 35.20
CA CYS A 46 -36.50 10.01 36.21
C CYS A 46 -37.78 9.36 35.65
N LEU A 47 -38.51 10.07 34.78
CA LEU A 47 -39.71 9.53 34.12
C LEU A 47 -39.36 8.44 33.10
N GLN A 48 -38.30 8.60 32.32
CA GLN A 48 -37.81 7.58 31.39
C GLN A 48 -37.39 6.29 32.12
N LEU A 49 -36.70 6.41 33.26
CA LEU A 49 -36.32 5.25 34.08
C LEU A 49 -37.56 4.53 34.66
N LEU A 50 -38.56 5.28 35.14
CA LEU A 50 -39.82 4.70 35.62
C LEU A 50 -40.61 4.02 34.50
N GLN A 51 -40.60 4.56 33.28
CA GLN A 51 -41.19 3.92 32.10
C GLN A 51 -40.45 2.64 31.74
N GLN A 52 -39.12 2.65 31.81
CA GLN A 52 -38.31 1.45 31.56
C GLN A 52 -38.58 0.36 32.60
N LEU A 53 -38.70 0.73 33.88
CA LEU A 53 -39.12 -0.19 34.94
C LEU A 53 -40.52 -0.76 34.71
N GLN A 54 -41.46 0.04 34.19
CA GLN A 54 -42.79 -0.47 33.85
C GLN A 54 -42.73 -1.46 32.69
N ARG A 55 -41.92 -1.20 31.65
CA ARG A 55 -41.73 -2.13 30.53
C ARG A 55 -41.13 -3.45 31.00
N SER A 56 -40.06 -3.41 31.78
CA SER A 56 -39.44 -4.63 32.32
C SER A 56 -40.35 -5.38 33.28
N SER A 57 -41.17 -4.67 34.08
CA SER A 57 -42.21 -5.31 34.90
C SER A 57 -43.30 -6.01 34.08
N ARG A 58 -43.64 -5.49 32.90
CA ARG A 58 -44.61 -6.13 31.98
C ARG A 58 -44.00 -7.35 31.31
N GLN A 59 -42.76 -7.26 30.84
CA GLN A 59 -42.03 -8.41 30.28
C GLN A 59 -41.91 -9.53 31.31
N LEU A 60 -41.63 -9.20 32.57
CA LEU A 60 -41.61 -10.16 33.66
C LEU A 60 -42.97 -10.84 33.87
N TRP A 61 -44.06 -10.07 33.80
CA TRP A 61 -45.43 -10.60 33.88
C TRP A 61 -45.76 -11.52 32.69
N ASP A 62 -45.39 -11.14 31.46
CA ASP A 62 -45.62 -11.95 30.26
C ASP A 62 -44.92 -13.32 30.34
N VAL A 63 -43.67 -13.35 30.83
CA VAL A 63 -42.88 -14.59 31.01
C VAL A 63 -43.45 -15.45 32.14
N THR A 64 -43.91 -14.85 33.23
CA THR A 64 -44.56 -15.61 34.33
C THR A 64 -45.92 -16.17 33.92
N GLU A 65 -46.71 -15.46 33.10
CA GLU A 65 -47.93 -16.00 32.50
C GLU A 65 -47.65 -17.13 31.49
N GLU A 66 -46.57 -17.03 30.71
CA GLU A 66 -46.12 -18.11 29.82
C GLU A 66 -45.69 -19.35 30.61
N SER A 67 -44.95 -19.16 31.72
CA SER A 67 -44.57 -20.23 32.65
C SER A 67 -45.81 -20.88 33.29
N LEU A 68 -46.76 -20.08 33.77
CA LEU A 68 -48.03 -20.53 34.34
C LEU A 68 -48.85 -21.37 33.34
N ARG A 69 -48.89 -20.95 32.06
CA ARG A 69 -49.57 -21.70 30.98
C ARG A 69 -48.89 -23.03 30.72
N SER A 70 -47.57 -23.04 30.62
CA SER A 70 -46.75 -24.25 30.45
C SER A 70 -46.97 -25.25 31.61
N LEU A 71 -46.94 -24.78 32.86
CA LEU A 71 -47.21 -25.59 34.05
C LEU A 71 -48.64 -26.15 34.08
N ARG A 72 -49.66 -25.35 33.69
CA ARG A 72 -51.06 -25.82 33.60
C ARG A 72 -51.25 -26.89 32.52
N GLU A 73 -50.60 -26.74 31.37
CA GLU A 73 -50.66 -27.73 30.29
C GLU A 73 -50.01 -29.06 30.69
N ARG A 74 -48.84 -28.98 31.34
CA ARG A 74 -48.14 -30.14 31.92
C ARG A 74 -49.01 -30.88 32.94
N LEU A 75 -49.60 -30.17 33.90
CA LEU A 75 -50.46 -30.75 34.94
C LEU A 75 -51.76 -31.35 34.37
N ARG A 76 -52.24 -30.87 33.21
CA ARG A 76 -53.41 -31.44 32.51
C ARG A 76 -53.07 -32.71 31.71
N ARG A 77 -51.84 -32.87 31.23
CA ARG A 77 -51.40 -34.01 30.39
C ARG A 77 -50.03 -34.56 30.84
N PRO A 78 -49.95 -35.19 32.03
CA PRO A 78 -48.68 -35.60 32.62
C PRO A 78 -47.98 -36.78 31.90
N GLU A 79 -48.66 -37.47 30.97
CA GLU A 79 -48.07 -38.56 30.19
C GLU A 79 -47.56 -38.13 28.80
N ALA A 80 -48.02 -36.98 28.28
CA ALA A 80 -47.70 -36.52 26.93
C ALA A 80 -46.69 -35.36 26.87
N VAL A 81 -46.50 -34.63 27.98
CA VAL A 81 -45.69 -33.42 28.04
C VAL A 81 -44.58 -33.64 29.08
N GLY A 82 -43.32 -33.85 28.68
CA GLY A 82 -42.21 -34.09 29.61
C GLY A 82 -41.80 -32.87 30.43
N LEU A 83 -41.09 -33.07 31.55
CA LEU A 83 -40.55 -31.99 32.40
C LEU A 83 -39.64 -31.02 31.62
N GLU A 84 -38.93 -31.50 30.59
CA GLU A 84 -38.07 -30.70 29.70
C GLU A 84 -38.83 -29.59 28.94
N SER A 85 -40.15 -29.68 28.86
CA SER A 85 -40.98 -28.68 28.17
C SER A 85 -41.34 -27.45 29.02
N LEU A 86 -41.04 -27.49 30.33
CA LEU A 86 -41.29 -26.36 31.22
C LEU A 86 -40.42 -25.17 30.82
N LEU A 87 -41.00 -23.98 30.75
CA LEU A 87 -40.28 -22.74 30.36
C LEU A 87 -39.05 -22.47 31.25
N LEU A 88 -39.16 -22.78 32.55
CA LEU A 88 -38.11 -22.66 33.55
C LEU A 88 -36.90 -23.59 33.29
N LEU A 89 -37.07 -24.66 32.52
CA LEU A 89 -36.02 -25.63 32.20
C LEU A 89 -35.59 -25.54 30.72
N ARG A 90 -36.56 -25.41 29.81
CA ARG A 90 -36.35 -25.32 28.36
C ARG A 90 -35.64 -24.03 27.93
N SER A 91 -35.94 -22.92 28.62
CA SER A 91 -35.45 -21.59 28.30
C SER A 91 -35.15 -20.80 29.56
N ALA A 92 -34.41 -21.42 30.49
CA ALA A 92 -33.99 -20.79 31.74
C ALA A 92 -33.29 -19.44 31.50
N ASP A 93 -32.47 -19.35 30.45
CA ASP A 93 -31.76 -18.12 30.07
C ASP A 93 -32.69 -16.96 29.72
N ARG A 94 -33.83 -17.24 29.06
CA ARG A 94 -34.84 -16.21 28.74
C ARG A 94 -35.53 -15.69 30.00
N VAL A 95 -35.84 -16.58 30.93
CA VAL A 95 -36.45 -16.21 32.22
C VAL A 95 -35.44 -15.39 33.04
N LEU A 96 -34.19 -15.85 33.09
CA LEU A 96 -33.08 -15.16 33.75
C LEU A 96 -32.89 -13.74 33.20
N GLN A 97 -32.80 -13.59 31.87
CA GLN A 97 -32.59 -12.30 31.21
C GLN A 97 -33.66 -11.27 31.59
N VAL A 98 -34.94 -11.66 31.63
CA VAL A 98 -36.04 -10.76 32.01
C VAL A 98 -35.97 -10.36 33.49
N HIS A 99 -35.55 -11.27 34.38
CA HIS A 99 -35.29 -10.92 35.77
C HIS A 99 -34.12 -9.94 35.90
N LEU A 100 -33.03 -10.12 35.15
CA LEU A 100 -31.87 -9.22 35.13
C LEU A 100 -32.29 -7.81 34.65
N GLU A 101 -33.02 -7.71 33.53
CA GLU A 101 -33.50 -6.44 32.99
C GLU A 101 -34.38 -5.67 33.97
N TYR A 102 -35.25 -6.37 34.72
CA TYR A 102 -36.05 -5.76 35.78
C TYR A 102 -35.18 -5.24 36.93
N ILE A 103 -34.22 -6.04 37.42
CA ILE A 103 -33.33 -5.67 38.53
C ILE A 103 -32.44 -4.50 38.15
N GLU A 104 -31.88 -4.48 36.94
CA GLU A 104 -31.09 -3.36 36.41
C GLU A 104 -31.93 -2.09 36.34
N SER A 105 -33.13 -2.16 35.75
CA SER A 105 -34.07 -1.03 35.69
C SER A 105 -34.44 -0.51 37.09
N TYR A 106 -34.70 -1.42 38.02
CA TYR A 106 -35.06 -1.11 39.40
C TYR A 106 -33.91 -0.44 40.14
N THR A 107 -32.70 -1.01 40.07
CA THR A 107 -31.50 -0.48 40.74
C THR A 107 -31.08 0.88 40.17
N CYS A 108 -31.26 1.12 38.87
CA CYS A 108 -31.08 2.45 38.27
C CYS A 108 -32.03 3.49 38.91
N CYS A 109 -33.29 3.12 39.16
CA CYS A 109 -34.25 3.99 39.84
C CYS A 109 -33.86 4.25 41.31
N VAL A 110 -33.28 3.25 42.00
CA VAL A 110 -32.78 3.38 43.37
C VAL A 110 -31.59 4.35 43.42
N ALA A 111 -30.58 4.14 42.57
CA ALA A 111 -29.36 4.93 42.54
C ALA A 111 -29.62 6.44 42.39
N VAL A 112 -30.59 6.82 41.55
CA VAL A 112 -30.92 8.25 41.26
C VAL A 112 -32.02 8.81 42.18
N GLN A 113 -32.51 8.03 43.16
CA GLN A 113 -33.59 8.41 44.07
C GLN A 113 -34.93 8.72 43.39
N ALA A 114 -35.20 8.08 42.24
CA ALA A 114 -36.39 8.37 41.42
C ALA A 114 -37.70 8.20 42.20
N PHE A 115 -37.82 7.12 42.99
CA PHE A 115 -39.01 6.85 43.80
C PHE A 115 -39.25 7.87 44.90
N GLN A 116 -38.21 8.37 45.55
CA GLN A 116 -38.33 9.33 46.65
C GLN A 116 -38.77 10.70 46.12
N LYS A 117 -38.25 11.10 44.95
CA LYS A 117 -38.65 12.33 44.25
C LYS A 117 -40.08 12.24 43.70
N ALA A 118 -40.44 11.12 43.07
CA ALA A 118 -41.80 10.88 42.59
C ALA A 118 -42.83 10.81 43.73
N ALA A 119 -42.47 10.17 44.86
CA ALA A 119 -43.34 10.07 46.03
C ALA A 119 -43.64 11.43 46.69
N LYS A 120 -42.69 12.38 46.65
CA LYS A 120 -42.92 13.76 47.14
C LYS A 120 -44.00 14.48 46.31
N ARG A 121 -44.03 14.29 44.99
CA ARG A 121 -44.99 14.97 44.09
C ARG A 121 -46.44 14.54 44.28
N ARG A 122 -46.70 13.29 44.69
CA ARG A 122 -48.05 12.75 44.99
C ARG A 122 -48.21 12.31 46.45
N SER A 123 -47.68 13.11 47.39
CA SER A 123 -47.62 12.73 48.81
C SER A 123 -48.99 12.41 49.44
N GLU A 124 -50.07 13.05 48.98
CA GLU A 124 -51.45 12.80 49.44
C GLU A 124 -52.01 11.45 48.97
N TYR A 125 -51.82 11.11 47.69
CA TYR A 125 -52.20 9.81 47.13
C TYR A 125 -51.53 8.67 47.89
N TRP A 126 -50.23 8.78 48.13
CA TRP A 126 -49.49 7.75 48.86
C TRP A 126 -49.90 7.63 50.32
N ARG A 127 -50.34 8.73 50.94
CA ARG A 127 -50.89 8.71 52.30
C ARG A 127 -52.17 7.87 52.38
N GLY A 128 -53.05 7.98 51.37
CA GLY A 128 -54.26 7.17 51.23
C GLY A 128 -53.97 5.69 50.94
N GLN A 129 -52.97 5.41 50.11
CA GLN A 129 -52.60 4.05 49.70
C GLN A 129 -51.72 3.27 50.70
N ARG A 130 -51.34 3.85 51.85
CA ARG A 130 -50.53 3.15 52.87
C ARG A 130 -51.15 1.85 53.38
N LYS A 131 -52.48 1.69 53.36
CA LYS A 131 -53.14 0.44 53.73
C LYS A 131 -53.01 -0.63 52.63
N ALA A 132 -53.14 -0.25 51.36
CA ALA A 132 -52.99 -1.15 50.22
C ALA A 132 -51.52 -1.58 50.02
N LEU A 133 -50.56 -0.66 50.17
CA LEU A 133 -49.12 -0.99 50.15
C LEU A 133 -48.74 -1.98 51.25
N ARG A 134 -49.37 -1.90 52.42
CA ARG A 134 -49.18 -2.87 53.52
C ARG A 134 -49.77 -4.26 53.23
N GLN A 135 -50.77 -4.37 52.36
CA GLN A 135 -51.30 -5.67 51.94
C GLN A 135 -50.38 -6.40 50.96
N VAL A 136 -49.55 -5.64 50.22
CA VAL A 136 -48.52 -6.19 49.31
C VAL A 136 -47.24 -6.57 50.07
N LEU A 137 -46.95 -5.88 51.18
CA LEU A 137 -45.80 -6.13 52.04
C LEU A 137 -46.15 -7.10 53.17
N SER A 138 -45.76 -8.37 53.07
CA SER A 138 -45.87 -9.32 54.18
C SER A 138 -44.84 -8.99 55.28
N GLY A 139 -45.18 -8.09 56.21
CA GLY A 139 -44.54 -8.03 57.54
C GLY A 139 -43.56 -6.90 57.86
N VAL A 140 -43.69 -5.69 57.32
CA VAL A 140 -42.80 -4.55 57.70
C VAL A 140 -43.42 -3.61 58.74
N SER A 141 -42.59 -3.16 59.71
CA SER A 141 -42.92 -2.24 60.81
C SER A 141 -43.25 -0.81 60.36
N SER A 142 -43.98 -0.09 61.22
CA SER A 142 -44.79 1.10 60.92
C SER A 142 -44.06 2.45 60.76
N GLU A 143 -42.73 2.51 60.81
CA GLU A 143 -42.00 3.79 60.98
C GLU A 143 -41.26 4.32 59.75
N GLY A 144 -41.29 3.60 58.61
CA GLY A 144 -40.59 4.02 57.39
C GLY A 144 -41.27 5.15 56.59
N SER A 145 -40.47 5.93 55.87
CA SER A 145 -40.96 6.89 54.87
C SER A 145 -41.74 6.20 53.73
N VAL A 146 -42.62 6.92 53.04
CA VAL A 146 -43.36 6.37 51.87
C VAL A 146 -42.41 5.86 50.78
N GLY A 147 -41.28 6.55 50.55
CA GLY A 147 -40.29 6.14 49.56
C GLY A 147 -39.62 4.80 49.89
N THR A 148 -39.32 4.54 51.16
CA THR A 148 -38.76 3.26 51.61
C THR A 148 -39.77 2.11 51.50
N ALA A 149 -41.07 2.38 51.72
CA ALA A 149 -42.12 1.39 51.52
C ALA A 149 -42.30 1.03 50.03
N LEU A 150 -42.15 1.99 49.12
CA LEU A 150 -42.23 1.74 47.67
C LEU A 150 -41.04 0.90 47.17
N LEU A 151 -39.82 1.20 47.63
CA LEU A 151 -38.62 0.40 47.34
C LEU A 151 -38.81 -1.06 47.78
N GLN A 152 -39.30 -1.26 49.02
CA GLN A 152 -39.53 -2.61 49.53
C GLN A 152 -40.65 -3.35 48.78
N ALA A 153 -41.73 -2.66 48.40
CA ALA A 153 -42.87 -3.27 47.71
C ALA A 153 -42.52 -3.78 46.30
N LEU A 154 -41.59 -3.14 45.62
CA LEU A 154 -41.13 -3.53 44.28
C LEU A 154 -40.07 -4.64 44.28
N ARG A 155 -39.34 -4.82 45.39
CA ARG A 155 -38.26 -5.80 45.54
C ARG A 155 -38.70 -7.09 46.22
N GLN A 156 -39.38 -7.00 47.36
CA GLN A 156 -39.62 -8.16 48.23
C GLN A 156 -40.36 -9.31 47.52
N PRO A 157 -41.42 -9.05 46.74
CA PRO A 157 -42.12 -10.12 46.02
C PRO A 157 -41.22 -10.87 45.05
N LEU A 158 -40.34 -10.16 44.34
CA LEU A 158 -39.41 -10.76 43.37
C LEU A 158 -38.30 -11.55 44.06
N ALA A 159 -37.72 -11.02 45.14
CA ALA A 159 -36.71 -11.73 45.92
C ALA A 159 -37.27 -13.00 46.56
N HIS A 160 -38.50 -12.93 47.09
CA HIS A 160 -39.19 -14.09 47.64
C HIS A 160 -39.48 -15.13 46.54
N HIS A 161 -39.95 -14.69 45.37
CA HIS A 161 -40.24 -15.56 44.24
C HIS A 161 -39.00 -16.36 43.77
N VAL A 162 -37.87 -15.68 43.52
CA VAL A 162 -36.61 -16.33 43.11
C VAL A 162 -36.10 -17.28 44.20
N GLN A 163 -36.20 -16.90 45.47
CA GLN A 163 -35.83 -17.79 46.58
C GLN A 163 -36.67 -19.07 46.61
N GLN A 164 -37.99 -18.96 46.41
CA GLN A 164 -38.88 -20.12 46.36
C GLN A 164 -38.63 -20.98 45.12
N TYR A 165 -38.29 -20.39 43.97
CA TYR A 165 -37.86 -21.17 42.80
C TYR A 165 -36.64 -22.05 43.09
N VAL A 166 -35.59 -21.49 43.70
CA VAL A 166 -34.38 -22.27 44.01
C VAL A 166 -34.72 -23.45 44.92
N LEU A 167 -35.51 -23.23 45.99
CA LEU A 167 -35.93 -24.28 46.91
C LEU A 167 -36.78 -25.36 46.23
N LEU A 168 -37.75 -24.96 45.41
CA LEU A 168 -38.64 -25.88 44.73
C LEU A 168 -37.93 -26.67 43.62
N LEU A 169 -37.02 -26.04 42.87
CA LEU A 169 -36.21 -26.70 41.84
C LEU A 169 -35.23 -27.70 42.46
N LEU A 170 -34.58 -27.37 43.58
CA LEU A 170 -33.72 -28.30 44.31
C LEU A 170 -34.54 -29.51 44.82
N SER A 171 -35.71 -29.25 45.44
CA SER A 171 -36.58 -30.34 45.89
C SER A 171 -37.08 -31.22 44.74
N LEU A 172 -37.39 -30.63 43.59
CA LEU A 172 -37.79 -31.35 42.38
C LEU A 172 -36.63 -32.18 41.82
N GLY A 173 -35.40 -31.66 41.85
CA GLY A 173 -34.18 -32.39 41.50
C GLY A 173 -33.89 -33.60 42.38
N ASP A 174 -34.25 -33.54 43.67
CA ASP A 174 -34.12 -34.64 44.62
C ASP A 174 -35.19 -35.74 44.41
N THR A 175 -36.37 -35.37 43.91
CA THR A 175 -37.43 -36.35 43.60
C THR A 175 -37.22 -37.13 42.30
N ILE A 176 -36.32 -36.66 41.42
CA ILE A 176 -36.00 -37.29 40.13
C ILE A 176 -34.83 -38.27 40.32
N GLY A 177 -34.99 -39.51 39.85
CA GLY A 177 -33.95 -40.55 39.95
C GLY A 177 -32.62 -40.15 39.29
N GLU A 178 -31.49 -40.59 39.86
CA GLU A 178 -30.14 -40.09 39.55
C GLU A 178 -29.72 -40.16 38.07
N ARG A 179 -30.34 -41.03 37.26
CA ARG A 179 -29.96 -41.29 35.86
C ARG A 179 -30.85 -40.59 34.80
N HIS A 180 -31.75 -39.70 35.20
CA HIS A 180 -32.67 -39.04 34.27
C HIS A 180 -32.08 -37.72 33.71
N PRO A 181 -32.08 -37.47 32.38
CA PRO A 181 -31.46 -36.28 31.77
C PRO A 181 -32.07 -34.96 32.25
N THR A 182 -33.37 -34.92 32.56
CA THR A 182 -34.00 -33.73 33.17
C THR A 182 -33.40 -33.32 34.51
N ARG A 183 -32.74 -34.23 35.24
CA ARG A 183 -32.14 -33.89 36.53
C ARG A 183 -31.00 -32.90 36.36
N GLU A 184 -30.18 -33.06 35.33
CA GLU A 184 -29.10 -32.11 35.00
C GLU A 184 -29.66 -30.74 34.62
N LEU A 185 -30.75 -30.69 33.84
CA LEU A 185 -31.42 -29.44 33.49
C LEU A 185 -32.02 -28.72 34.72
N VAL A 186 -32.60 -29.48 35.66
CA VAL A 186 -33.17 -28.93 36.90
C VAL A 186 -32.08 -28.41 37.84
N ILE A 187 -30.96 -29.14 37.98
CA ILE A 187 -29.81 -28.70 38.77
C ILE A 187 -29.18 -27.46 38.15
N HIS A 188 -29.02 -27.43 36.83
CA HIS A 188 -28.53 -26.26 36.11
C HIS A 188 -29.43 -25.04 36.31
N ALA A 189 -30.76 -25.20 36.15
CA ALA A 189 -31.71 -24.12 36.41
C ALA A 189 -31.68 -23.65 37.87
N ALA A 190 -31.60 -24.57 38.84
CA ALA A 190 -31.47 -24.24 40.26
C ALA A 190 -30.18 -23.44 40.55
N GLY A 191 -29.07 -23.80 39.90
CA GLY A 191 -27.81 -23.06 39.93
C GLY A 191 -27.98 -21.64 39.40
N LEU A 192 -28.52 -21.49 38.18
CA LEU A 192 -28.76 -20.17 37.55
C LEU A 192 -29.62 -19.24 38.42
N PHE A 193 -30.70 -19.75 39.00
CA PHE A 193 -31.57 -18.94 39.88
C PHE A 193 -30.94 -18.68 41.26
N GLY A 194 -30.03 -19.55 41.73
CA GLY A 194 -29.22 -19.33 42.93
C GLY A 194 -28.19 -18.20 42.71
N ASP A 195 -27.53 -18.20 41.56
CA ASP A 195 -26.65 -17.12 41.12
C ASP A 195 -27.44 -15.82 40.95
N LEU A 196 -28.68 -15.90 40.44
CA LEU A 196 -29.57 -14.75 40.30
C LEU A 196 -29.86 -14.12 41.65
N GLN A 197 -30.21 -14.93 42.65
CA GLN A 197 -30.49 -14.44 44.00
C GLN A 197 -29.30 -13.66 44.58
N SER A 198 -28.09 -14.19 44.40
CA SER A 198 -26.85 -13.54 44.84
C SER A 198 -26.60 -12.23 44.10
N PHE A 199 -26.77 -12.24 42.78
CA PHE A 199 -26.67 -11.06 41.92
C PHE A 199 -27.64 -9.94 42.32
N MET A 200 -28.94 -10.23 42.50
CA MET A 200 -29.91 -9.17 42.84
C MET A 200 -29.60 -8.52 44.19
N ARG A 201 -29.05 -9.30 45.13
CA ARG A 201 -28.65 -8.77 46.43
C ARG A 201 -27.47 -7.80 46.25
N GLN A 202 -26.45 -8.22 45.54
CA GLN A 202 -25.25 -7.42 45.31
C GLN A 202 -25.51 -6.14 44.52
N GLU A 203 -26.19 -6.22 43.37
CA GLU A 203 -26.51 -5.04 42.55
C GLU A 203 -27.30 -3.99 43.34
N LEU A 204 -28.17 -4.44 44.25
CA LEU A 204 -28.88 -3.52 45.12
C LEU A 204 -28.00 -2.91 46.21
N ASP A 205 -27.13 -3.71 46.83
CA ASP A 205 -26.20 -3.21 47.84
C ASP A 205 -25.26 -2.16 47.20
N GLN A 206 -24.82 -2.38 45.95
CA GLN A 206 -24.08 -1.40 45.17
C GLN A 206 -24.93 -0.17 44.83
N ALA A 207 -26.19 -0.32 44.39
CA ALA A 207 -27.06 0.81 44.07
C ALA A 207 -27.40 1.67 45.31
N THR A 208 -27.59 1.06 46.48
CA THR A 208 -27.84 1.78 47.73
C THR A 208 -26.57 2.48 48.22
N SER A 209 -25.40 1.86 48.08
CA SER A 209 -24.10 2.50 48.35
C SER A 209 -23.86 3.70 47.42
N THR A 210 -24.18 3.55 46.14
CA THR A 210 -24.12 4.63 45.13
C THR A 210 -25.09 5.77 45.48
N GLN A 211 -26.30 5.45 45.92
CA GLN A 211 -27.27 6.43 46.42
C GLN A 211 -26.74 7.20 47.64
N ALA A 212 -26.09 6.50 48.58
CA ALA A 212 -25.48 7.11 49.76
C ALA A 212 -24.33 8.05 49.35
N LEU A 213 -23.47 7.63 48.42
CA LEU A 213 -22.40 8.46 47.86
C LEU A 213 -22.93 9.81 47.35
N TRP A 214 -24.01 9.82 46.56
CA TRP A 214 -24.59 11.06 46.02
C TRP A 214 -25.07 12.04 47.10
N SER A 215 -25.35 11.56 48.31
CA SER A 215 -25.71 12.43 49.44
C SER A 215 -24.49 13.07 50.11
N THR A 216 -23.30 12.49 49.93
CA THR A 216 -22.03 13.01 50.48
C THR A 216 -21.33 13.99 49.54
N LEU A 217 -21.63 13.95 48.25
CA LEU A 217 -21.01 14.81 47.23
C LEU A 217 -21.74 16.15 47.09
N SER A 218 -21.01 17.20 46.71
CA SER A 218 -21.60 18.51 46.40
C SER A 218 -22.52 18.44 45.17
N SER A 219 -23.47 19.37 45.04
CA SER A 219 -24.42 19.39 43.92
C SER A 219 -23.73 19.36 42.55
N ARG A 220 -22.66 20.14 42.37
CA ARG A 220 -21.90 20.21 41.11
C ARG A 220 -21.24 18.88 40.75
N LEU A 221 -20.65 18.17 41.73
CA LEU A 221 -20.02 16.86 41.48
C LEU A 221 -21.07 15.80 41.12
N ARG A 222 -22.22 15.84 41.81
CA ARG A 222 -23.34 14.94 41.53
C ARG A 222 -23.87 15.14 40.12
N ASP A 223 -24.02 16.37 39.65
CA ASP A 223 -24.58 16.63 38.32
C ASP A 223 -23.66 16.15 37.18
N VAL A 224 -22.34 16.05 37.42
CA VAL A 224 -21.36 15.53 36.44
C VAL A 224 -21.23 14.00 36.49
N LEU A 225 -21.24 13.41 37.69
CA LEU A 225 -20.91 11.99 37.89
C LEU A 225 -22.14 11.07 37.94
N CYS A 226 -23.32 11.60 38.24
CA CYS A 226 -24.52 10.79 38.43
C CYS A 226 -25.09 10.35 37.07
N THR A 227 -24.83 9.09 36.71
CA THR A 227 -25.53 8.41 35.63
C THR A 227 -26.37 7.26 36.21
N PRO A 228 -27.54 6.93 35.64
CA PRO A 228 -28.41 5.91 36.21
C PRO A 228 -27.80 4.51 36.24
N ALA A 229 -26.97 4.18 35.24
CA ALA A 229 -26.38 2.86 35.07
C ALA A 229 -25.14 2.62 35.96
N ARG A 230 -24.43 3.69 36.35
CA ARG A 230 -23.18 3.64 37.10
C ARG A 230 -23.38 3.09 38.52
N ARG A 231 -22.47 2.24 38.97
CA ARG A 231 -22.46 1.60 40.30
C ARG A 231 -21.12 1.80 40.98
N LEU A 232 -21.15 2.19 42.26
CA LEU A 232 -19.96 2.31 43.09
C LEU A 232 -19.47 0.93 43.54
N LEU A 233 -18.21 0.61 43.24
CA LEU A 233 -17.55 -0.64 43.64
C LEU A 233 -16.65 -0.48 44.87
N GLN A 234 -15.97 0.67 44.99
CA GLN A 234 -15.09 1.00 46.11
C GLN A 234 -14.92 2.51 46.29
N ASP A 235 -14.88 2.95 47.55
CA ASP A 235 -14.57 4.32 47.97
C ASP A 235 -13.29 4.34 48.82
N SER A 236 -12.47 5.38 48.65
CA SER A 236 -11.27 5.59 49.47
C SER A 236 -11.58 6.04 50.89
N GLN A 237 -12.80 6.47 51.20
CA GLN A 237 -13.23 6.71 52.58
C GLN A 237 -13.34 5.42 53.39
N ASP A 238 -13.72 4.31 52.74
CA ASP A 238 -13.83 3.01 53.39
C ASP A 238 -12.46 2.34 53.52
N ILE A 239 -11.64 2.39 52.46
CA ILE A 239 -10.27 1.84 52.44
C ILE A 239 -9.31 2.93 51.94
N PRO A 240 -8.54 3.58 52.84
CA PRO A 240 -7.72 4.74 52.49
C PRO A 240 -6.57 4.35 51.56
N VAL A 241 -6.42 5.12 50.49
CA VAL A 241 -5.32 5.02 49.52
C VAL A 241 -4.86 6.41 49.12
N THR A 242 -3.55 6.57 48.94
CA THR A 242 -2.94 7.81 48.44
C THR A 242 -2.48 7.58 47.01
N VAL A 243 -2.85 8.49 46.11
CA VAL A 243 -2.43 8.46 44.70
C VAL A 243 -1.31 9.47 44.50
N THR A 244 -0.29 9.13 43.71
CA THR A 244 0.75 10.07 43.26
C THR A 244 0.97 9.93 41.74
N PRO A 245 1.33 11.02 41.01
CA PRO A 245 1.67 12.38 41.47
C PRO A 245 0.46 13.24 41.87
N LEU A 246 -0.74 12.87 41.40
CA LEU A 246 -1.99 13.54 41.75
C LEU A 246 -2.40 13.19 43.19
N ARG A 247 -2.19 14.12 44.12
CA ARG A 247 -2.66 14.00 45.53
C ARG A 247 -4.19 14.13 45.60
N ALA A 248 -4.88 13.09 45.14
CA ALA A 248 -6.34 13.01 45.21
C ALA A 248 -6.79 12.95 46.67
N GLU A 249 -7.81 13.74 47.01
CA GLU A 249 -8.43 13.74 48.34
C GLU A 249 -9.39 12.56 48.52
N ARG A 250 -10.00 12.09 47.43
CA ARG A 250 -10.89 10.94 47.40
C ARG A 250 -10.80 10.22 46.05
N VAL A 251 -10.78 8.89 46.08
CA VAL A 251 -10.77 8.01 44.90
C VAL A 251 -12.06 7.18 44.90
N LEU A 252 -12.73 7.17 43.77
CA LEU A 252 -13.98 6.44 43.56
C LEU A 252 -13.81 5.47 42.38
N LEU A 253 -14.03 4.19 42.63
CA LEU A 253 -14.08 3.17 41.57
C LEU A 253 -15.53 2.84 41.27
N PHE A 254 -15.94 3.14 40.04
CA PHE A 254 -17.23 2.70 39.49
C PHE A 254 -17.06 1.45 38.61
N ASP A 255 -18.17 0.92 38.11
CA ASP A 255 -18.21 -0.19 37.15
C ASP A 255 -17.81 0.20 35.72
N ASP A 256 -17.89 1.49 35.39
CA ASP A 256 -17.53 2.04 34.07
C ASP A 256 -16.27 2.92 34.08
N ALA A 257 -15.98 3.58 35.21
CA ALA A 257 -14.94 4.60 35.28
C ALA A 257 -14.20 4.63 36.63
N LEU A 258 -12.93 5.05 36.59
CA LEU A 258 -12.15 5.45 37.76
C LEU A 258 -12.18 6.97 37.90
N VAL A 259 -12.51 7.47 39.09
CA VAL A 259 -12.63 8.92 39.35
C VAL A 259 -11.71 9.36 40.49
N LEU A 260 -10.86 10.34 40.22
CA LEU A 260 -9.98 10.99 41.20
C LEU A 260 -10.46 12.43 41.46
N LEU A 261 -10.69 12.75 42.72
CA LEU A 261 -11.14 14.08 43.16
C LEU A 261 -9.97 14.86 43.76
N GLN A 262 -9.66 16.04 43.21
CA GLN A 262 -8.62 16.94 43.71
C GLN A 262 -9.21 18.36 43.88
N GLY A 263 -9.68 18.68 45.09
CA GLY A 263 -10.35 19.94 45.37
C GLY A 263 -11.61 20.12 44.51
N HIS A 264 -11.56 21.02 43.53
CA HIS A 264 -12.66 21.27 42.58
C HIS A 264 -12.52 20.53 41.23
N ASN A 265 -11.38 19.87 40.98
CA ASN A 265 -11.10 19.17 39.74
C ASN A 265 -11.53 17.70 39.83
N ILE A 266 -12.12 17.20 38.75
CA ILE A 266 -12.58 15.82 38.60
C ILE A 266 -11.77 15.21 37.45
N HIS A 267 -11.01 14.17 37.74
CA HIS A 267 -10.35 13.36 36.72
C HIS A 267 -11.13 12.06 36.58
N THR A 268 -11.65 11.80 35.39
CA THR A 268 -12.43 10.59 35.07
C THR A 268 -11.72 9.82 33.97
N PHE A 269 -11.48 8.53 34.22
CA PHE A 269 -10.78 7.61 33.32
C PHE A 269 -11.70 6.44 32.97
N ASP A 270 -11.85 6.13 31.69
CA ASP A 270 -12.58 4.95 31.21
C ASP A 270 -11.78 3.68 31.53
N LEU A 271 -12.39 2.73 32.24
CA LEU A 271 -11.73 1.50 32.66
C LEU A 271 -11.22 0.65 31.48
N LYS A 272 -11.80 0.77 30.28
CA LYS A 272 -11.32 0.06 29.09
C LYS A 272 -9.87 0.44 28.73
N LEU A 273 -9.47 1.67 29.06
CA LEU A 273 -8.15 2.24 28.79
C LEU A 273 -7.29 2.38 30.06
N VAL A 274 -7.56 1.56 31.09
CA VAL A 274 -6.75 1.52 32.32
C VAL A 274 -6.02 0.19 32.40
N TRP A 275 -4.69 0.23 32.49
CA TRP A 275 -3.85 -0.94 32.74
C TRP A 275 -3.38 -0.94 34.19
N VAL A 276 -3.37 -2.13 34.80
CA VAL A 276 -2.95 -2.32 36.20
C VAL A 276 -1.62 -3.05 36.19
N ASP A 277 -0.57 -2.44 36.70
CA ASP A 277 0.71 -3.09 36.96
C ASP A 277 0.84 -3.34 38.47
N PRO A 278 0.96 -4.61 38.92
CA PRO A 278 1.10 -4.96 40.32
C PRO A 278 2.30 -4.32 41.04
N GLY A 279 3.32 -3.85 40.31
CA GLY A 279 4.56 -3.35 40.91
C GLY A 279 5.40 -4.44 41.58
N GLN A 280 6.63 -4.10 41.98
CA GLN A 280 7.54 -5.04 42.68
C GLN A 280 7.34 -5.05 44.21
N ASP A 281 6.80 -3.96 44.77
CA ASP A 281 6.63 -3.76 46.20
C ASP A 281 5.21 -4.09 46.65
N ARG A 282 5.06 -4.78 47.79
CA ARG A 282 3.73 -5.10 48.37
C ARG A 282 2.90 -3.89 48.85
N CYS A 283 3.46 -2.69 48.77
CA CYS A 283 2.87 -1.46 49.30
C CYS A 283 2.48 -0.44 48.22
N THR A 284 2.73 -0.73 46.94
CA THR A 284 2.38 0.16 45.83
C THR A 284 2.04 -0.63 44.58
N PHE A 285 0.97 -0.27 43.87
CA PHE A 285 0.72 -0.73 42.50
C PHE A 285 0.55 0.47 41.56
N TYR A 286 0.74 0.27 40.26
CA TYR A 286 0.69 1.34 39.25
C TYR A 286 -0.53 1.18 38.35
N LEU A 287 -1.16 2.31 38.02
CA LEU A 287 -2.19 2.40 37.00
C LEU A 287 -1.66 3.24 35.84
N LEU A 288 -1.70 2.64 34.65
CA LEU A 288 -1.30 3.28 33.41
C LEU A 288 -2.56 3.66 32.64
N THR A 289 -2.67 4.93 32.29
CA THR A 289 -3.69 5.47 31.39
C THR A 289 -3.00 6.06 30.15
N PRO A 290 -3.73 6.45 29.09
CA PRO A 290 -3.11 6.94 27.87
C PRO A 290 -2.15 8.12 28.06
N GLU A 291 -2.47 9.06 28.97
CA GLU A 291 -1.69 10.29 29.16
C GLU A 291 -0.95 10.33 30.52
N GLU A 292 -1.39 9.55 31.50
CA GLU A 292 -0.95 9.68 32.89
C GLU A 292 -0.65 8.30 33.52
N GLU A 293 0.39 8.25 34.34
CA GLU A 293 0.73 7.12 35.19
C GLU A 293 0.50 7.50 36.66
N PHE A 294 -0.20 6.64 37.38
CA PHE A 294 -0.50 6.82 38.80
C PHE A 294 0.09 5.69 39.62
N SER A 295 0.63 6.02 40.79
CA SER A 295 0.95 5.02 41.81
C SER A 295 -0.03 5.13 42.97
N PHE A 296 -0.58 3.99 43.36
CA PHE A 296 -1.49 3.83 44.49
C PHE A 296 -0.70 3.27 45.66
N CYS A 297 -0.61 4.02 46.75
CA CYS A 297 0.09 3.61 47.97
C CYS A 297 -0.90 3.55 49.14
N SER A 298 -0.74 2.59 50.04
CA SER A 298 -1.47 2.56 51.31
C SER A 298 -0.56 2.14 52.46
N LYS A 299 -0.89 2.60 53.67
CA LYS A 299 -0.24 2.13 54.91
C LYS A 299 -0.72 0.74 55.33
N ASP A 300 -1.89 0.32 54.84
CA ASP A 300 -2.43 -1.01 55.05
C ASP A 300 -2.24 -1.86 53.77
N PRO A 301 -1.35 -2.87 53.80
CA PRO A 301 -1.11 -3.72 52.64
C PRO A 301 -2.33 -4.58 52.29
N GLN A 302 -3.21 -4.91 53.25
CA GLN A 302 -4.42 -5.69 52.95
C GLN A 302 -5.43 -4.85 52.18
N GLY A 303 -5.68 -3.61 52.61
CA GLY A 303 -6.51 -2.66 51.88
C GLY A 303 -6.00 -2.39 50.46
N LEU A 304 -4.68 -2.35 50.25
CA LEU A 304 -4.10 -2.15 48.92
C LEU A 304 -4.35 -3.35 47.98
N VAL A 305 -4.22 -4.59 48.48
CA VAL A 305 -4.53 -5.80 47.70
C VAL A 305 -6.02 -5.83 47.31
N VAL A 306 -6.91 -5.38 48.20
CA VAL A 306 -8.35 -5.27 47.88
C VAL A 306 -8.56 -4.25 46.76
N TRP A 307 -7.90 -3.10 46.80
CA TRP A 307 -7.96 -2.09 45.74
C TRP A 307 -7.47 -2.63 44.40
N GLN A 308 -6.26 -3.21 44.38
CA GLN A 308 -5.68 -3.79 43.19
C GLN A 308 -6.63 -4.84 42.57
N TRP A 309 -7.14 -5.76 43.39
CA TRP A 309 -8.05 -6.79 42.94
C TRP A 309 -9.36 -6.21 42.39
N LYS A 310 -9.99 -5.27 43.11
CA LYS A 310 -11.23 -4.63 42.67
C LYS A 310 -11.07 -3.85 41.36
N VAL A 311 -9.97 -3.11 41.20
CA VAL A 311 -9.68 -2.37 39.97
C VAL A 311 -9.46 -3.33 38.80
N THR A 312 -8.64 -4.37 38.98
CA THR A 312 -8.40 -5.39 37.93
C THR A 312 -9.70 -6.05 37.48
N GLN A 313 -10.58 -6.41 38.42
CA GLN A 313 -11.88 -7.01 38.09
C GLN A 313 -12.79 -6.02 37.37
N ALA A 314 -12.86 -4.76 37.82
CA ALA A 314 -13.66 -3.73 37.16
C ALA A 314 -13.19 -3.48 35.72
N VAL A 315 -11.88 -3.48 35.47
CA VAL A 315 -11.29 -3.39 34.12
C VAL A 315 -11.71 -4.58 33.26
N CYS A 316 -11.60 -5.81 33.77
CA CYS A 316 -12.02 -7.01 33.05
C CYS A 316 -13.52 -6.98 32.67
N GLN A 317 -14.37 -6.48 33.57
CA GLN A 317 -15.81 -6.30 33.33
C GLN A 317 -16.08 -5.25 32.24
N ALA A 318 -15.43 -4.09 32.34
CA ALA A 318 -15.57 -3.01 31.37
C ALA A 318 -15.16 -3.46 29.95
N LEU A 319 -14.11 -4.29 29.84
CA LEU A 319 -13.64 -4.84 28.55
C LEU A 319 -14.61 -5.87 27.96
N ARG A 320 -15.28 -6.69 28.78
CA ARG A 320 -16.27 -7.68 28.32
C ARG A 320 -17.60 -7.05 27.88
N GLY A 321 -17.89 -5.82 28.33
CA GLY A 321 -19.13 -5.12 28.01
C GLY A 321 -20.40 -5.76 28.59
N LYS A 322 -20.25 -6.69 29.54
CA LYS A 322 -21.33 -7.33 30.30
C LYS A 322 -21.02 -7.25 31.78
N LYS A 323 -22.05 -7.03 32.60
CA LYS A 323 -21.94 -7.26 34.05
C LYS A 323 -21.79 -8.76 34.27
N ASP A 324 -20.76 -9.18 34.99
CA ASP A 324 -20.52 -10.61 35.24
C ASP A 324 -21.74 -11.24 35.94
N PHE A 325 -22.01 -12.51 35.71
CA PHE A 325 -23.08 -13.22 36.40
C PHE A 325 -22.63 -14.68 36.66
N PRO A 326 -22.53 -15.12 37.92
CA PRO A 326 -22.65 -14.33 39.16
C PRO A 326 -21.54 -13.27 39.31
N VAL A 327 -21.84 -12.11 39.90
CA VAL A 327 -20.81 -11.08 40.19
C VAL A 327 -20.04 -11.44 41.46
N LEU A 328 -18.71 -11.22 41.44
CA LEU A 328 -17.75 -11.16 42.55
C LEU A 328 -17.88 -12.26 43.63
N GLY A 329 -17.15 -13.38 43.43
CA GLY A 329 -16.82 -14.33 44.50
C GLY A 329 -17.17 -15.80 44.28
N ALA A 330 -17.65 -16.22 43.09
CA ALA A 330 -18.13 -17.59 42.86
C ALA A 330 -17.55 -18.30 41.60
N GLY A 331 -16.38 -17.90 41.11
CA GLY A 331 -15.67 -18.59 40.01
C GLY A 331 -14.15 -18.56 40.19
N LEU A 332 -13.49 -19.68 39.86
CA LEU A 332 -12.04 -19.85 39.91
C LEU A 332 -11.35 -19.13 38.73
N GLU A 333 -10.17 -18.58 39.04
CA GLU A 333 -9.19 -17.89 38.18
C GLU A 333 -9.44 -16.38 37.96
N PRO A 334 -8.60 -15.49 38.54
CA PRO A 334 -8.58 -14.09 38.16
C PRO A 334 -8.13 -13.99 36.69
N SER A 335 -9.06 -13.68 35.78
CA SER A 335 -8.68 -13.40 34.40
C SER A 335 -7.81 -12.14 34.38
N GLU A 336 -6.56 -12.27 33.99
CA GLU A 336 -5.69 -11.12 33.71
C GLU A 336 -6.24 -10.34 32.51
N PRO A 337 -6.35 -9.00 32.59
CA PRO A 337 -6.83 -8.21 31.47
C PRO A 337 -5.80 -8.27 30.32
N PRO A 338 -6.24 -8.35 29.05
CA PRO A 338 -5.32 -8.41 27.93
C PRO A 338 -4.45 -7.15 27.87
N THR A 339 -3.17 -7.36 27.60
CA THR A 339 -2.17 -6.28 27.50
C THR A 339 -2.41 -5.41 26.27
N CYS A 340 -2.78 -6.04 25.16
CA CYS A 340 -3.20 -5.36 23.93
C CYS A 340 -4.72 -5.19 23.92
N ARG A 341 -5.20 -3.99 23.59
CA ARG A 341 -6.64 -3.66 23.62
C ARG A 341 -7.00 -2.76 22.46
N CYS A 342 -8.25 -2.83 21.99
CA CYS A 342 -8.76 -1.88 21.01
C CYS A 342 -9.67 -0.85 21.69
N GLY A 343 -9.49 0.43 21.36
CA GLY A 343 -10.29 1.49 21.93
C GLY A 343 -10.06 2.83 21.25
N ALA A 344 -10.98 3.76 21.51
CA ALA A 344 -10.89 5.14 21.06
C ALA A 344 -10.59 6.05 22.25
N TYR A 345 -9.61 6.95 22.09
CA TYR A 345 -9.25 7.95 23.09
C TYR A 345 -8.97 9.28 22.42
N THR A 346 -9.42 10.37 23.06
CA THR A 346 -9.08 11.73 22.63
C THR A 346 -8.12 12.34 23.63
N PHE A 347 -6.91 12.60 23.18
CA PHE A 347 -5.84 13.17 24.00
C PHE A 347 -6.17 14.60 24.39
N ARG A 348 -5.89 14.96 25.64
CA ARG A 348 -6.22 16.28 26.20
C ARG A 348 -5.03 17.22 26.19
N ALA A 349 -3.86 16.73 26.57
CA ALA A 349 -2.66 17.54 26.80
C ALA A 349 -1.37 16.90 26.25
N GLU A 350 -1.42 15.66 25.77
CA GLU A 350 -0.24 14.95 25.26
C GLU A 350 0.35 15.61 24.00
N GLY A 351 1.33 16.51 24.20
CA GLY A 351 2.25 17.05 23.21
C GLY A 351 1.70 17.13 21.78
N ARG A 352 2.24 16.25 20.90
CA ARG A 352 1.92 16.18 19.46
C ARG A 352 0.51 15.67 19.14
N PHE A 353 -0.16 15.06 20.12
CA PHE A 353 -1.49 14.48 19.97
C PHE A 353 -2.57 15.31 20.65
N CYS A 354 -2.26 16.49 21.19
CA CYS A 354 -3.25 17.34 21.85
C CYS A 354 -4.53 17.51 21.01
N GLN A 355 -5.68 17.15 21.59
CA GLN A 355 -7.01 17.13 20.98
C GLN A 355 -7.22 16.13 19.83
N ALA A 356 -6.22 15.31 19.50
CA ALA A 356 -6.36 14.26 18.52
C ALA A 356 -7.10 13.05 19.10
N THR A 357 -7.90 12.40 18.27
CA THR A 357 -8.58 11.15 18.58
C THR A 357 -7.84 9.99 17.93
N TYR A 358 -7.32 9.07 18.74
CA TYR A 358 -6.79 7.79 18.27
C TYR A 358 -7.84 6.70 18.45
N GLU A 359 -8.06 5.91 17.42
CA GLU A 359 -8.90 4.72 17.42
C GLU A 359 -8.10 3.55 16.85
N GLY A 360 -7.88 2.52 17.65
CA GLY A 360 -7.08 1.38 17.22
C GLY A 360 -6.60 0.53 18.36
N GLU A 361 -5.53 -0.21 18.11
CA GLU A 361 -4.85 -1.05 19.08
C GLU A 361 -3.98 -0.21 20.05
N TRP A 362 -3.92 -0.64 21.29
CA TRP A 362 -3.18 -0.03 22.39
C TRP A 362 -2.35 -1.09 23.10
N TYR A 363 -1.15 -0.74 23.52
CA TYR A 363 -0.27 -1.56 24.33
C TYR A 363 0.22 -0.76 25.53
N TRP A 364 -0.15 -1.16 26.75
CA TRP A 364 0.21 -0.46 27.99
C TRP A 364 0.00 1.06 27.96
N GLY A 365 -1.20 1.50 27.56
CA GLY A 365 -1.53 2.93 27.48
C GLY A 365 -0.98 3.67 26.26
N ARG A 366 -0.18 3.03 25.41
CA ARG A 366 0.37 3.68 24.21
C ARG A 366 -0.29 3.16 22.93
N PRO A 367 -0.53 4.02 21.92
CA PRO A 367 -0.92 3.58 20.58
C PRO A 367 0.04 2.51 20.04
N HIS A 368 -0.49 1.39 19.55
CA HIS A 368 0.30 0.27 19.06
C HIS A 368 -0.46 -0.47 17.96
N GLY A 369 0.25 -1.25 17.13
CA GLY A 369 -0.39 -2.03 16.08
C GLY A 369 -1.16 -1.14 15.11
N LYS A 370 -2.31 -1.60 14.63
CA LYS A 370 -3.10 -0.85 13.66
C LYS A 370 -3.96 0.21 14.32
N GLY A 371 -3.94 1.42 13.78
CA GLY A 371 -4.76 2.51 14.28
C GLY A 371 -5.02 3.64 13.30
N THR A 372 -5.96 4.49 13.69
CA THR A 372 -6.33 5.72 13.01
C THR A 372 -6.24 6.88 13.99
N LEU A 373 -5.46 7.89 13.64
CA LEU A 373 -5.28 9.11 14.41
C LEU A 373 -5.88 10.28 13.62
N LYS A 374 -6.81 11.02 14.24
CA LYS A 374 -7.53 12.14 13.64
C LYS A 374 -7.31 13.39 14.49
N TRP A 375 -6.84 14.46 13.89
CA TRP A 375 -6.64 15.75 14.55
C TRP A 375 -7.83 16.68 14.28
N PRO A 376 -8.10 17.65 15.18
CA PRO A 376 -9.23 18.58 15.04
C PRO A 376 -9.07 19.56 13.87
N ASP A 377 -7.86 19.73 13.34
CA ASP A 377 -7.57 20.53 12.15
C ASP A 377 -7.93 19.82 10.83
N GLY A 378 -8.38 18.56 10.90
CA GLY A 378 -8.72 17.73 9.75
C GLY A 378 -7.56 16.85 9.25
N GLN A 379 -6.35 16.96 9.85
CA GLN A 379 -5.27 16.04 9.58
C GLN A 379 -5.67 14.63 10.04
N ASN A 380 -5.25 13.61 9.31
CA ASN A 380 -5.39 12.22 9.73
C ASN A 380 -4.17 11.37 9.37
N HIS A 381 -4.00 10.29 10.12
CA HIS A 381 -3.00 9.27 9.87
C HIS A 381 -3.62 7.90 10.10
N VAL A 382 -3.50 7.00 9.14
CA VAL A 382 -3.93 5.61 9.27
C VAL A 382 -2.78 4.69 8.93
N GLY A 383 -2.43 3.79 9.84
CA GLY A 383 -1.27 2.93 9.65
C GLY A 383 -0.94 2.13 10.90
N ASP A 384 0.28 1.60 10.91
CA ASP A 384 0.82 0.91 12.07
C ASP A 384 1.45 1.91 13.06
N PHE A 385 1.42 1.56 14.35
CA PHE A 385 1.95 2.34 15.46
C PHE A 385 2.82 1.45 16.34
N CYS A 386 3.89 2.00 16.87
CA CYS A 386 4.74 1.32 17.85
C CYS A 386 5.11 2.28 18.96
N GLN A 387 4.86 1.89 20.21
CA GLN A 387 5.17 2.69 21.42
C GLN A 387 4.63 4.13 21.37
N GLY A 388 3.47 4.34 20.74
CA GLY A 388 2.82 5.64 20.61
C GLY A 388 3.24 6.47 19.41
N LEU A 389 4.14 5.99 18.56
CA LEU A 389 4.62 6.69 17.36
C LEU A 389 4.20 5.95 16.09
N GLU A 390 4.03 6.69 14.99
CA GLU A 390 3.76 6.10 13.68
C GLU A 390 4.95 5.21 13.26
N HIS A 391 4.64 4.00 12.82
CA HIS A 391 5.63 2.99 12.45
C HIS A 391 5.14 2.18 11.24
N GLY A 392 6.05 1.49 10.53
CA GLY A 392 5.67 0.65 9.41
C GLY A 392 5.01 1.45 8.28
N PHE A 393 4.00 0.89 7.62
CA PHE A 393 3.31 1.61 6.55
C PHE A 393 2.16 2.45 7.09
N GLY A 394 2.05 3.69 6.60
CA GLY A 394 0.97 4.59 6.97
C GLY A 394 0.62 5.59 5.89
N ILE A 395 -0.64 6.00 5.89
CA ILE A 395 -1.20 7.04 5.03
C ILE A 395 -1.51 8.25 5.90
N ARG A 396 -0.86 9.38 5.61
CA ARG A 396 -1.16 10.68 6.25
C ARG A 396 -1.89 11.59 5.27
N LEU A 397 -3.02 12.15 5.68
CA LEU A 397 -3.68 13.25 4.96
C LEU A 397 -3.52 14.54 5.74
N VAL A 398 -3.02 15.58 5.08
CA VAL A 398 -2.86 16.92 5.66
C VAL A 398 -3.74 17.89 4.87
N PRO A 399 -4.76 18.51 5.49
CA PRO A 399 -5.59 19.51 4.84
C PRO A 399 -4.79 20.78 4.54
N GLN A 400 -5.13 21.44 3.44
CA GLN A 400 -4.58 22.75 3.07
C GLN A 400 -5.63 23.85 3.24
N ALA A 401 -5.24 25.12 3.06
CA ALA A 401 -6.08 26.29 3.34
C ALA A 401 -7.45 26.34 2.62
N SER A 402 -7.66 25.52 1.58
CA SER A 402 -8.96 25.28 0.95
C SER A 402 -9.50 23.91 1.39
N GLU A 403 -10.73 23.86 1.92
CA GLU A 403 -11.35 22.64 2.49
C GLU A 403 -11.41 21.43 1.53
N ASP A 404 -11.30 21.66 0.21
CA ASP A 404 -11.36 20.61 -0.81
C ASP A 404 -10.00 20.04 -1.25
N LYS A 405 -8.87 20.50 -0.68
CA LYS A 405 -7.53 20.06 -1.09
C LYS A 405 -6.72 19.48 0.08
N PHE A 406 -6.11 18.33 -0.17
CA PHE A 406 -5.31 17.59 0.80
C PHE A 406 -3.97 17.20 0.18
N ASP A 407 -2.92 17.25 0.99
CA ASP A 407 -1.67 16.57 0.70
C ASP A 407 -1.79 15.13 1.25
N CYS A 408 -1.53 14.14 0.40
CA CYS A 408 -1.62 12.73 0.75
C CYS A 408 -0.24 12.08 0.70
N TYR A 409 0.22 11.59 1.85
CA TYR A 409 1.51 10.92 2.02
C TYR A 409 1.29 9.44 2.25
N LYS A 410 1.78 8.59 1.34
CA LYS A 410 1.75 7.12 1.43
C LYS A 410 3.18 6.63 1.53
N CYS A 411 3.67 6.36 2.74
CA CYS A 411 5.08 6.07 2.98
C CYS A 411 5.29 5.14 4.17
N HIS A 412 6.54 4.69 4.34
CA HIS A 412 6.94 4.04 5.58
C HIS A 412 7.26 5.10 6.65
N TRP A 413 7.07 4.72 7.89
CA TRP A 413 7.24 5.55 9.08
C TRP A 413 8.15 4.82 10.05
N GLN A 414 9.05 5.57 10.67
CA GLN A 414 9.88 5.08 11.75
C GLN A 414 9.94 6.17 12.81
N GLU A 415 9.49 5.84 14.02
CA GLU A 415 9.48 6.75 15.17
C GLU A 415 8.77 8.09 14.87
N GLY A 416 7.71 8.04 14.05
CA GLY A 416 6.93 9.21 13.65
C GLY A 416 7.52 10.06 12.54
N SER A 417 8.65 9.68 11.96
CA SER A 417 9.27 10.32 10.79
C SER A 417 9.07 9.48 9.54
N MET A 418 8.82 10.13 8.39
CA MET A 418 8.74 9.42 7.10
C MET A 418 10.11 8.87 6.72
N CYS A 419 10.16 7.60 6.33
CA CYS A 419 11.37 6.90 5.90
C CYS A 419 11.07 5.98 4.71
N GLY A 420 12.13 5.51 4.05
CA GLY A 420 12.02 4.54 2.95
C GLY A 420 11.28 5.10 1.73
N TYR A 421 10.78 4.21 0.88
CA TYR A 421 10.03 4.63 -0.32
C TYR A 421 8.62 5.11 0.02
N GLY A 422 8.20 6.20 -0.62
CA GLY A 422 6.88 6.81 -0.45
C GLY A 422 6.35 7.51 -1.70
N ILE A 423 5.04 7.72 -1.72
CA ILE A 423 4.33 8.50 -2.74
C ILE A 423 3.63 9.66 -2.04
N CYS A 424 3.90 10.88 -2.46
CA CYS A 424 3.26 12.09 -1.96
C CYS A 424 2.49 12.76 -3.09
N GLU A 425 1.17 12.84 -2.95
CA GLU A 425 0.29 13.59 -3.84
C GLU A 425 0.01 14.94 -3.19
N TYR A 426 0.58 16.00 -3.73
CA TYR A 426 0.39 17.36 -3.21
C TYR A 426 -0.87 18.01 -3.78
N SER A 427 -1.50 18.84 -2.97
CA SER A 427 -2.60 19.74 -3.33
C SER A 427 -2.27 20.70 -4.48
N THR A 428 -0.99 20.98 -4.71
CA THR A 428 -0.45 21.73 -5.85
C THR A 428 -0.58 20.99 -7.18
N SER A 429 -1.11 19.76 -7.19
CA SER A 429 -1.15 18.86 -8.34
C SER A 429 0.24 18.38 -8.77
N GLU A 430 1.17 18.32 -7.83
CA GLU A 430 2.46 17.67 -7.99
C GLU A 430 2.42 16.30 -7.31
N VAL A 431 3.14 15.33 -7.85
CA VAL A 431 3.25 13.98 -7.29
C VAL A 431 4.73 13.64 -7.18
N TYR A 432 5.18 13.37 -5.95
CA TYR A 432 6.51 12.83 -5.68
C TYR A 432 6.43 11.32 -5.47
N LYS A 433 7.32 10.57 -6.11
CA LYS A 433 7.49 9.12 -5.96
C LYS A 433 8.97 8.84 -5.73
N GLY A 434 9.37 8.52 -4.50
CA GLY A 434 10.78 8.36 -4.18
C GLY A 434 11.05 8.05 -2.73
N TYR A 435 12.33 8.06 -2.36
CA TYR A 435 12.74 7.77 -1.00
C TYR A 435 12.65 8.99 -0.07
N PHE A 436 12.50 8.69 1.23
CA PHE A 436 12.45 9.62 2.35
C PHE A 436 13.44 9.21 3.42
N GLN A 437 14.00 10.20 4.09
CA GLN A 437 14.82 10.03 5.29
C GLN A 437 14.55 11.20 6.23
N GLU A 438 14.27 10.92 7.50
CA GLU A 438 13.95 11.93 8.53
C GLU A 438 12.85 12.90 8.10
N GLY A 439 11.81 12.39 7.42
CA GLY A 439 10.69 13.23 6.95
C GLY A 439 10.97 14.06 5.70
N LEU A 440 12.18 14.01 5.12
CA LEU A 440 12.57 14.79 3.94
C LEU A 440 12.81 13.88 2.73
N ARG A 441 12.58 14.41 1.52
CA ARG A 441 12.93 13.71 0.27
C ARG A 441 14.44 13.43 0.26
N HIS A 442 14.81 12.18 0.02
CA HIS A 442 16.20 11.73 0.04
C HIS A 442 16.41 10.60 -0.98
N GLY A 443 17.63 10.40 -1.46
CA GLY A 443 17.95 9.33 -2.40
C GLY A 443 17.27 9.54 -3.77
N PHE A 444 16.96 8.46 -4.47
CA PHE A 444 16.30 8.56 -5.78
C PHE A 444 14.81 8.94 -5.65
N GLY A 445 14.34 9.84 -6.51
CA GLY A 445 12.93 10.20 -6.56
C GLY A 445 12.53 10.93 -7.84
N VAL A 446 11.26 10.78 -8.17
CA VAL A 446 10.61 11.41 -9.32
C VAL A 446 9.57 12.41 -8.83
N LEU A 447 9.67 13.65 -9.27
CA LEU A 447 8.67 14.70 -9.02
C LEU A 447 7.99 15.04 -10.36
N GLU A 448 6.69 14.84 -10.44
CA GLU A 448 5.88 15.02 -11.64
C GLU A 448 4.73 15.99 -11.37
N SER A 449 4.62 17.03 -12.19
CA SER A 449 3.43 17.88 -12.23
C SER A 449 2.34 17.23 -13.10
N VAL A 450 1.06 17.39 -12.75
CA VAL A 450 -0.05 16.90 -13.59
C VAL A 450 -0.02 17.60 -14.97
N PRO A 451 -0.30 16.91 -16.10
CA PRO A 451 -0.20 17.50 -17.45
C PRO A 451 -1.05 18.74 -17.72
N GLN A 452 -2.06 19.02 -16.89
CA GLN A 452 -2.95 20.18 -16.99
C GLN A 452 -2.48 21.36 -16.12
N ALA A 453 -1.34 21.22 -15.43
CA ALA A 453 -0.77 22.29 -14.64
C ALA A 453 -0.23 23.42 -15.55
N PRO A 454 -0.24 24.67 -15.08
CA PRO A 454 0.23 25.82 -15.87
C PRO A 454 1.73 25.80 -16.16
N ARG A 455 2.50 24.90 -15.51
CA ARG A 455 3.92 24.61 -15.79
C ARG A 455 4.23 23.13 -15.52
N PRO A 456 4.06 22.22 -16.50
CA PRO A 456 4.34 20.81 -16.31
C PRO A 456 5.86 20.59 -16.25
N LEU A 457 6.37 20.41 -15.03
CA LEU A 457 7.75 20.04 -14.77
C LEU A 457 7.83 18.57 -14.35
N ARG A 458 8.80 17.85 -14.91
CA ARG A 458 9.18 16.51 -14.47
C ARG A 458 10.66 16.47 -14.11
N TYR A 459 10.96 16.10 -12.87
CA TYR A 459 12.33 15.86 -12.40
C TYR A 459 12.50 14.40 -11.99
N THR A 460 13.52 13.74 -12.51
CA THR A 460 13.90 12.37 -12.20
C THR A 460 15.36 12.37 -11.77
N GLY A 461 15.65 12.14 -10.50
CA GLY A 461 17.03 12.27 -10.03
C GLY A 461 17.22 12.01 -8.56
N HIS A 462 18.41 12.35 -8.08
CA HIS A 462 18.77 12.22 -6.68
C HIS A 462 18.31 13.46 -5.87
N TRP A 463 17.98 13.21 -4.61
CA TRP A 463 17.47 14.14 -3.62
C TRP A 463 18.30 14.04 -2.34
N GLU A 464 18.55 15.17 -1.71
CA GLU A 464 19.27 15.24 -0.44
C GLU A 464 18.61 16.29 0.45
N ARG A 465 18.08 15.85 1.60
CA ARG A 465 17.45 16.72 2.61
C ARG A 465 16.37 17.64 2.01
N GLY A 466 15.56 17.10 1.11
CA GLY A 466 14.46 17.83 0.47
C GLY A 466 14.82 18.60 -0.81
N GLN A 467 16.10 18.68 -1.18
CA GLN A 467 16.61 19.46 -2.32
C GLN A 467 17.14 18.54 -3.42
N ARG A 468 17.08 18.96 -4.68
CA ARG A 468 17.70 18.25 -5.81
C ARG A 468 19.23 18.31 -5.68
N SER A 469 19.87 17.15 -5.77
CA SER A 469 21.32 16.99 -5.56
C SER A 469 21.82 15.80 -6.37
N GLY A 470 23.07 15.83 -6.87
CA GLY A 470 23.66 14.73 -7.64
C GLY A 470 23.16 14.65 -9.08
N TYR A 471 23.25 13.48 -9.71
CA TYR A 471 22.81 13.30 -11.10
C TYR A 471 21.27 13.30 -11.20
N GLY A 472 20.71 14.04 -12.15
CA GLY A 472 19.28 14.12 -12.37
C GLY A 472 18.91 14.73 -13.73
N VAL A 473 17.69 14.41 -14.15
CA VAL A 473 17.10 14.86 -15.42
C VAL A 473 15.87 15.70 -15.13
N GLU A 474 15.81 16.89 -15.73
CA GLU A 474 14.67 17.79 -15.68
C GLU A 474 14.10 17.96 -17.09
N GLU A 475 12.80 17.77 -17.23
CA GLU A 475 12.03 18.03 -18.45
C GLU A 475 11.07 19.18 -18.17
N ASP A 476 11.28 20.28 -18.87
CA ASP A 476 10.43 21.46 -18.88
C ASP A 476 9.59 21.43 -20.17
N SER A 477 8.33 21.01 -20.04
CA SER A 477 7.42 20.87 -21.19
C SER A 477 6.98 22.22 -21.78
N ASP A 478 7.03 23.30 -21.00
CA ASP A 478 6.64 24.64 -21.48
C ASP A 478 7.71 25.24 -22.38
N ARG A 479 8.98 25.09 -21.98
CA ARG A 479 10.13 25.55 -22.77
C ARG A 479 10.50 24.58 -23.89
N GLY A 480 10.04 23.33 -23.79
CA GLY A 480 10.51 22.25 -24.63
C GLY A 480 12.00 21.97 -24.41
N GLU A 481 12.46 22.07 -23.16
CA GLU A 481 13.87 21.90 -22.79
C GLU A 481 14.03 20.67 -21.89
N ARG A 482 15.10 19.93 -22.11
CA ARG A 482 15.56 18.85 -21.23
C ARG A 482 16.97 19.14 -20.75
N TYR A 483 17.17 19.05 -19.44
CA TYR A 483 18.49 19.10 -18.82
C TYR A 483 18.86 17.74 -18.25
N ILE A 484 20.06 17.25 -18.57
CA ILE A 484 20.65 16.00 -18.12
C ILE A 484 21.99 16.34 -17.47
N GLY A 485 22.13 16.23 -16.16
CA GLY A 485 23.40 16.61 -15.52
C GLY A 485 23.38 16.60 -14.01
N MET A 486 24.37 17.30 -13.43
CA MET A 486 24.49 17.38 -11.98
C MET A 486 23.63 18.53 -11.40
N TRP A 487 23.21 18.32 -10.15
CA TRP A 487 22.39 19.21 -9.36
C TRP A 487 23.04 19.44 -8.00
N GLN A 488 22.86 20.63 -7.46
CA GLN A 488 23.25 20.97 -6.09
C GLN A 488 22.29 22.01 -5.54
N ALA A 489 21.66 21.71 -4.40
CA ALA A 489 20.76 22.62 -3.69
C ALA A 489 19.68 23.25 -4.61
N ASP A 490 18.96 22.40 -5.35
CA ASP A 490 17.91 22.79 -6.30
C ASP A 490 18.37 23.58 -7.54
N GLN A 491 19.68 23.68 -7.78
CA GLN A 491 20.23 24.39 -8.95
C GLN A 491 21.05 23.44 -9.83
N ARG A 492 21.04 23.68 -11.14
CA ARG A 492 21.93 23.02 -12.09
C ARG A 492 23.38 23.40 -11.77
N HIS A 493 24.22 22.40 -11.57
CA HIS A 493 25.60 22.58 -11.14
C HIS A 493 26.51 21.57 -11.85
N GLY A 494 27.79 21.87 -11.99
CA GLY A 494 28.75 20.93 -12.56
C GLY A 494 28.47 20.63 -14.04
N PRO A 495 28.96 19.51 -14.57
CA PRO A 495 28.70 19.19 -15.97
C PRO A 495 27.20 18.98 -16.25
N GLY A 496 26.76 19.33 -17.46
CA GLY A 496 25.38 19.22 -17.93
C GLY A 496 25.28 19.10 -19.45
N VAL A 497 24.26 18.41 -19.93
CA VAL A 497 23.78 18.43 -21.31
C VAL A 497 22.36 18.99 -21.32
N MET A 498 22.09 19.95 -22.18
CA MET A 498 20.77 20.54 -22.40
C MET A 498 20.36 20.26 -23.84
N VAL A 499 19.14 19.76 -24.03
CA VAL A 499 18.54 19.47 -25.34
C VAL A 499 17.24 20.26 -25.44
N THR A 500 17.05 20.96 -26.56
CA THR A 500 15.82 21.70 -26.85
C THR A 500 14.96 20.95 -27.87
N GLN A 501 13.66 21.23 -27.90
CA GLN A 501 12.73 20.68 -28.89
C GLN A 501 13.11 21.05 -30.33
N ALA A 502 13.84 22.15 -30.52
CA ALA A 502 14.36 22.57 -31.82
C ALA A 502 15.57 21.73 -32.28
N GLY A 503 16.04 20.77 -31.48
CA GLY A 503 17.19 19.93 -31.79
C GLY A 503 18.54 20.54 -31.42
N VAL A 504 18.56 21.78 -30.90
CA VAL A 504 19.78 22.42 -30.38
C VAL A 504 20.22 21.72 -29.09
N CYS A 505 21.48 21.33 -29.04
CA CYS A 505 22.09 20.63 -27.90
C CYS A 505 23.30 21.40 -27.38
N TYR A 506 23.35 21.62 -26.07
CA TYR A 506 24.50 22.21 -25.39
C TYR A 506 25.11 21.22 -24.40
N GLN A 507 26.43 21.07 -24.42
CA GLN A 507 27.20 20.31 -23.44
C GLN A 507 28.24 21.24 -22.80
N GLY A 508 28.22 21.36 -21.48
CA GLY A 508 29.22 22.17 -20.77
C GLY A 508 29.00 22.17 -19.26
N THR A 509 29.60 23.13 -18.58
CA THR A 509 29.48 23.26 -17.12
C THR A 509 28.41 24.29 -16.74
N PHE A 510 27.66 23.99 -15.68
CA PHE A 510 26.63 24.82 -15.09
C PHE A 510 27.04 25.26 -13.68
N GLN A 511 26.69 26.48 -13.32
CA GLN A 511 26.84 26.99 -11.96
C GLN A 511 25.65 27.89 -11.64
N ALA A 512 24.83 27.46 -10.67
CA ALA A 512 23.62 28.18 -10.26
C ALA A 512 22.69 28.48 -11.45
N ASP A 513 22.33 27.42 -12.18
CA ASP A 513 21.45 27.45 -13.38
C ASP A 513 22.02 28.15 -14.62
N LYS A 514 23.24 28.68 -14.54
CA LYS A 514 23.90 29.41 -15.63
C LYS A 514 25.00 28.59 -16.28
N MET A 515 25.11 28.68 -17.60
CA MET A 515 26.21 28.09 -18.38
C MET A 515 27.51 28.85 -18.10
N VAL A 516 28.60 28.14 -17.81
CA VAL A 516 29.92 28.74 -17.51
C VAL A 516 31.05 27.87 -18.06
N GLY A 517 32.06 28.52 -18.64
CA GLY A 517 33.32 27.87 -19.01
C GLY A 517 33.29 27.28 -20.43
N PRO A 518 34.20 26.36 -20.77
CA PRO A 518 34.23 25.74 -22.08
C PRO A 518 33.02 24.82 -22.28
N GLY A 519 32.44 24.86 -23.48
CA GLY A 519 31.30 24.03 -23.84
C GLY A 519 31.23 23.79 -25.35
N ILE A 520 30.31 22.91 -25.71
CA ILE A 520 30.01 22.51 -27.07
C ILE A 520 28.53 22.82 -27.32
N LEU A 521 28.23 23.51 -28.40
CA LEU A 521 26.86 23.79 -28.85
C LEU A 521 26.68 23.20 -30.25
N LEU A 522 25.74 22.27 -30.38
CA LEU A 522 25.26 21.73 -31.65
C LEU A 522 23.97 22.44 -32.01
N SER A 523 23.94 23.06 -33.17
CA SER A 523 22.77 23.75 -33.73
C SER A 523 21.85 22.76 -34.44
N ASP A 524 20.65 23.20 -34.79
CA ASP A 524 19.63 22.41 -35.52
C ASP A 524 20.11 21.95 -36.90
N ASP A 525 21.00 22.70 -37.53
CA ASP A 525 21.60 22.42 -38.82
C ASP A 525 22.82 21.48 -38.77
N ASP A 526 23.14 20.89 -37.62
CA ASP A 526 24.36 20.12 -37.34
C ASP A 526 25.66 20.96 -37.27
N SER A 527 25.56 22.30 -37.22
CA SER A 527 26.74 23.16 -36.99
C SER A 527 27.22 23.04 -35.54
N LEU A 528 28.51 22.75 -35.39
CA LEU A 528 29.17 22.54 -34.11
C LEU A 528 29.97 23.78 -33.71
N TYR A 529 29.62 24.42 -32.59
CA TYR A 529 30.42 25.46 -31.96
C TYR A 529 31.14 24.92 -30.72
N GLU A 530 32.45 25.08 -30.67
CA GLU A 530 33.30 24.81 -29.50
C GLU A 530 33.87 26.14 -28.99
N GLY A 531 33.59 26.50 -27.74
CA GLY A 531 34.08 27.76 -27.20
C GLY A 531 33.69 28.01 -25.75
N THR A 532 33.94 29.22 -25.27
CA THR A 532 33.65 29.61 -23.88
C THR A 532 32.31 30.33 -23.76
N PHE A 533 31.53 29.91 -22.76
CA PHE A 533 30.21 30.44 -22.43
C PHE A 533 30.27 31.22 -21.12
N THR A 534 29.52 32.32 -21.08
CA THR A 534 29.40 33.19 -19.90
C THR A 534 28.01 33.09 -19.30
N ARG A 535 27.89 33.58 -18.06
CA ARG A 535 26.66 33.55 -17.25
C ARG A 535 25.43 34.17 -17.91
N ASP A 536 25.61 35.02 -18.93
CA ASP A 536 24.55 35.73 -19.64
C ASP A 536 24.18 35.07 -20.98
N LEU A 537 24.57 33.80 -21.20
CA LEU A 537 24.37 33.04 -22.44
C LEU A 537 25.05 33.68 -23.67
N THR A 538 25.98 34.61 -23.45
CA THR A 538 26.73 35.24 -24.54
C THR A 538 27.98 34.43 -24.89
N LEU A 539 28.12 34.12 -26.18
CA LEU A 539 29.35 33.61 -26.77
C LEU A 539 30.42 34.70 -26.66
N LEU A 540 31.46 34.45 -25.87
CA LEU A 540 32.55 35.41 -25.64
C LEU A 540 33.89 34.68 -25.69
N GLY A 541 34.81 35.20 -26.50
CA GLY A 541 36.19 34.74 -26.57
C GLY A 541 36.50 33.92 -27.81
N LYS A 542 37.55 33.09 -27.74
CA LYS A 542 37.97 32.24 -28.85
C LYS A 542 37.01 31.05 -28.98
N GLY A 543 36.57 30.78 -30.19
CA GLY A 543 35.74 29.63 -30.51
C GLY A 543 36.04 29.06 -31.90
N LYS A 544 35.47 27.89 -32.17
CA LYS A 544 35.55 27.20 -33.44
C LYS A 544 34.16 26.74 -33.84
N VAL A 545 33.70 27.16 -35.02
CA VAL A 545 32.48 26.62 -35.64
C VAL A 545 32.90 25.63 -36.72
N THR A 546 32.39 24.41 -36.68
CA THR A 546 32.51 23.42 -37.76
C THR A 546 31.13 23.25 -38.39
N PHE A 547 31.02 23.59 -39.67
CA PHE A 547 29.78 23.47 -40.43
C PHE A 547 29.58 22.03 -40.94
N PRO A 548 28.34 21.63 -41.32
CA PRO A 548 28.05 20.29 -41.82
C PRO A 548 28.78 19.90 -43.10
N ASN A 549 29.19 20.90 -43.89
CA ASN A 549 29.98 20.74 -45.10
C ASN A 549 31.49 20.56 -44.82
N GLY A 550 31.89 20.51 -43.55
CA GLY A 550 33.27 20.31 -43.11
C GLY A 550 34.11 21.59 -43.03
N PHE A 551 33.57 22.76 -43.40
CA PHE A 551 34.29 24.02 -43.26
C PHE A 551 34.41 24.42 -41.78
N THR A 552 35.55 24.99 -41.40
CA THR A 552 35.80 25.43 -40.02
C THR A 552 36.05 26.93 -39.97
N LEU A 553 35.39 27.61 -39.04
CA LEU A 553 35.55 29.03 -38.75
C LEU A 553 36.13 29.17 -37.34
N GLU A 554 37.40 29.52 -37.24
CA GLU A 554 38.08 29.77 -35.97
C GLU A 554 38.22 31.27 -35.76
N GLY A 555 37.75 31.77 -34.61
CA GLY A 555 37.71 33.21 -34.41
C GLY A 555 37.36 33.65 -33.00
N THR A 556 37.28 34.96 -32.84
CA THR A 556 36.80 35.58 -31.60
C THR A 556 35.33 35.94 -31.78
N PHE A 557 34.47 35.35 -30.96
CA PHE A 557 33.03 35.53 -30.97
C PHE A 557 32.63 36.51 -29.86
N GLY A 558 31.75 37.45 -30.19
CA GLY A 558 31.20 38.40 -29.24
C GLY A 558 29.79 38.82 -29.61
N SER A 559 28.94 39.01 -28.61
CA SER A 559 27.60 39.58 -28.79
C SER A 559 27.66 41.09 -28.57
N VAL A 560 27.32 41.88 -29.59
CA VAL A 560 27.12 43.34 -29.46
C VAL A 560 25.61 43.58 -29.40
N SER A 561 25.15 44.27 -28.35
CA SER A 561 23.73 44.50 -28.06
C SER A 561 22.95 45.01 -29.29
N GLY A 562 22.07 44.16 -29.82
CA GLY A 562 21.10 44.50 -30.87
C GLY A 562 21.51 44.24 -32.33
N ARG A 563 22.68 43.64 -32.64
CA ARG A 563 23.12 43.36 -34.03
C ARG A 563 23.63 41.93 -34.30
N GLY A 564 23.15 40.94 -33.53
CA GLY A 564 23.51 39.54 -33.74
C GLY A 564 24.96 39.21 -33.38
N LEU A 565 25.41 38.02 -33.79
CA LEU A 565 26.74 37.49 -33.47
C LEU A 565 27.80 38.16 -34.35
N HIS A 566 28.77 38.87 -33.75
CA HIS A 566 29.91 39.43 -34.49
C HIS A 566 31.11 38.50 -34.34
N THR A 567 31.70 38.09 -35.47
CA THR A 567 32.82 37.15 -35.50
C THR A 567 33.98 37.75 -36.28
N GLN A 568 35.17 37.76 -35.69
CA GLN A 568 36.42 38.05 -36.41
C GLN A 568 37.30 36.81 -36.34
N GLY A 569 37.51 36.15 -37.49
CA GLY A 569 38.13 34.84 -37.55
C GLY A 569 38.62 34.46 -38.94
N VAL A 570 39.31 33.32 -39.02
CA VAL A 570 39.78 32.70 -40.26
C VAL A 570 38.82 31.58 -40.63
N LEU A 571 38.27 31.64 -41.83
CA LEU A 571 37.49 30.55 -42.41
C LEU A 571 38.44 29.65 -43.20
N ASP A 572 38.64 28.41 -42.73
CA ASP A 572 39.39 27.41 -43.44
C ASP A 572 38.45 26.59 -44.35
N THR A 573 38.62 26.79 -45.66
CA THR A 573 37.95 26.05 -46.73
C THR A 573 38.86 25.01 -47.39
N ALA A 574 40.10 24.87 -46.93
CA ALA A 574 41.15 24.04 -47.53
C ALA A 574 41.31 22.67 -46.87
N ALA A 575 40.69 22.43 -45.72
CA ALA A 575 40.55 21.08 -45.19
C ALA A 575 39.83 20.21 -46.23
N LEU A 576 40.46 19.09 -46.67
CA LEU A 576 39.71 17.95 -47.24
C LEU A 576 38.46 17.80 -46.37
N PRO A 577 37.24 17.76 -46.93
CA PRO A 577 36.04 17.73 -46.10
C PRO A 577 36.24 16.58 -45.10
N PRO A 578 36.39 16.87 -43.78
CA PRO A 578 36.29 15.80 -42.81
C PRO A 578 34.96 15.12 -43.11
N ASP A 579 34.95 13.79 -43.10
CA ASP A 579 33.79 13.00 -43.46
C ASP A 579 32.54 13.68 -42.85
N PRO A 580 31.52 14.10 -43.63
CA PRO A 580 30.38 14.89 -43.11
C PRO A 580 29.63 14.16 -41.98
N SER A 581 29.93 12.88 -41.79
CA SER A 581 29.60 12.05 -40.63
C SER A 581 30.20 12.55 -39.29
N SER A 582 31.32 13.28 -39.28
CA SER A 582 32.10 13.63 -38.09
C SER A 582 31.42 14.62 -37.13
N THR A 583 30.63 15.58 -37.64
CA THR A 583 29.80 16.47 -36.82
C THR A 583 28.41 15.87 -36.57
N CYS A 584 27.78 15.31 -37.60
CA CYS A 584 26.43 14.73 -37.52
C CYS A 584 26.36 13.49 -36.61
N LYS A 585 27.42 12.68 -36.52
CA LYS A 585 27.49 11.48 -35.66
C LYS A 585 28.19 11.75 -34.33
N ARG A 586 28.55 13.01 -34.03
CA ARG A 586 29.22 13.36 -32.77
C ARG A 586 28.30 13.04 -31.60
N GLN A 587 28.78 12.25 -30.65
CA GLN A 587 28.05 11.89 -29.45
C GLN A 587 28.36 12.88 -28.31
N LEU A 588 27.32 13.33 -27.62
CA LEU A 588 27.41 14.21 -26.46
C LEU A 588 27.45 13.40 -25.16
N GLY A 589 27.97 14.02 -24.10
CA GLY A 589 27.99 13.50 -22.74
C GLY A 589 28.91 12.29 -22.48
N GLN A 590 29.47 11.66 -23.52
CA GLN A 590 30.44 10.57 -23.38
C GLN A 590 31.69 11.09 -22.64
N GLY A 591 32.05 10.44 -21.52
CA GLY A 591 33.18 10.81 -20.66
C GLY A 591 32.93 11.97 -19.68
N VAL A 592 31.90 12.79 -19.89
CA VAL A 592 31.55 13.92 -19.00
C VAL A 592 30.87 13.42 -17.72
N PHE A 593 30.00 12.41 -17.86
CA PHE A 593 29.43 11.67 -16.75
C PHE A 593 29.70 10.19 -16.99
N PRO A 594 30.65 9.56 -16.26
CA PRO A 594 30.84 8.12 -16.36
C PRO A 594 29.52 7.41 -16.09
N VAL A 595 29.19 6.39 -16.88
CA VAL A 595 27.89 5.71 -16.81
C VAL A 595 27.74 5.01 -15.46
N GLU A 596 28.85 4.61 -14.87
CA GLU A 596 28.96 4.03 -13.54
C GLU A 596 28.57 5.01 -12.43
N SER A 597 28.67 6.33 -12.61
CA SER A 597 28.26 7.30 -11.59
C SER A 597 26.80 7.75 -11.72
N ARG A 598 26.13 7.38 -12.81
CA ARG A 598 24.72 7.70 -13.05
C ARG A 598 23.83 6.81 -12.20
N TRP A 599 22.69 7.34 -11.80
CA TRP A 599 21.64 6.59 -11.11
C TRP A 599 22.11 5.79 -9.87
N GLN A 600 23.19 6.22 -9.21
CA GLN A 600 23.69 5.57 -7.99
C GLN A 600 22.62 5.50 -6.88
N GLY A 601 21.71 6.47 -6.82
CA GLY A 601 20.54 6.42 -5.93
C GLY A 601 19.53 5.31 -6.23
N VAL A 602 19.58 4.70 -7.43
CA VAL A 602 18.74 3.54 -7.81
C VAL A 602 19.45 2.24 -7.46
N TYR A 603 20.74 2.11 -7.78
CA TYR A 603 21.51 0.89 -7.51
C TYR A 603 21.89 0.74 -6.03
N GLY A 604 22.17 1.85 -5.33
CA GLY A 604 22.62 1.88 -3.93
C GLY A 604 21.66 1.15 -2.98
N PRO A 605 20.37 1.55 -2.91
CA PRO A 605 19.39 0.89 -2.05
C PRO A 605 19.26 -0.62 -2.30
N PHE A 606 19.37 -1.04 -3.56
CA PHE A 606 19.35 -2.46 -3.91
C PHE A 606 20.60 -3.19 -3.40
N ARG A 607 21.79 -2.63 -3.62
CA ARG A 607 23.06 -3.20 -3.13
C ARG A 607 23.07 -3.30 -1.61
N ASP A 608 22.58 -2.28 -0.92
CA ASP A 608 22.50 -2.27 0.53
C ASP A 608 21.48 -3.30 1.05
N PHE A 609 20.34 -3.47 0.36
CA PHE A 609 19.37 -4.54 0.65
C PHE A 609 19.97 -5.94 0.53
N VAL A 610 20.75 -6.20 -0.52
CA VAL A 610 21.43 -7.48 -0.71
C VAL A 610 22.52 -7.71 0.33
N ARG A 611 23.35 -6.70 0.63
CA ARG A 611 24.39 -6.80 1.68
C ARG A 611 23.82 -7.04 3.07
N ALA A 612 22.63 -6.49 3.36
CA ALA A 612 21.91 -6.73 4.61
C ALA A 612 21.30 -8.14 4.71
N GLY A 613 21.47 -8.99 3.70
CA GLY A 613 20.94 -10.36 3.69
C GLY A 613 19.44 -10.43 3.40
N CYS A 614 18.89 -9.45 2.70
CA CYS A 614 17.47 -9.38 2.29
C CYS A 614 16.46 -9.49 3.45
N PRO A 615 16.46 -8.55 4.42
CA PRO A 615 15.48 -8.56 5.51
C PRO A 615 14.08 -8.18 5.02
N GLY A 616 13.03 -8.73 5.65
CA GLY A 616 11.64 -8.52 5.25
C GLY A 616 11.18 -7.06 5.26
N ASP A 617 11.63 -6.29 6.26
CA ASP A 617 11.24 -4.87 6.41
C ASP A 617 11.79 -4.00 5.27
N LEU A 618 13.04 -4.24 4.86
CA LEU A 618 13.65 -3.53 3.73
C LEU A 618 13.08 -3.99 2.37
N ARG A 619 12.52 -5.21 2.28
CA ARG A 619 11.84 -5.69 1.07
C ARG A 619 10.60 -4.87 0.77
N GLU A 620 9.76 -4.60 1.79
CA GLU A 620 8.58 -3.74 1.63
C GLU A 620 8.99 -2.32 1.18
N ALA A 621 10.07 -1.78 1.77
CA ALA A 621 10.62 -0.49 1.39
C ALA A 621 11.20 -0.46 -0.04
N LEU A 622 11.82 -1.55 -0.53
CA LEU A 622 12.44 -1.64 -1.86
C LEU A 622 11.41 -1.90 -2.96
N LEU A 623 10.49 -2.85 -2.76
CA LEU A 623 9.46 -3.19 -3.74
C LEU A 623 8.42 -2.07 -3.87
N GLY A 624 8.27 -1.28 -2.81
CA GLY A 624 7.23 -0.27 -2.70
C GLY A 624 5.84 -0.91 -2.66
N PHE A 625 4.83 -0.06 -2.53
CA PHE A 625 3.46 -0.52 -2.38
C PHE A 625 2.89 -1.06 -3.71
N HIS A 626 2.30 -2.25 -3.68
CA HIS A 626 1.31 -2.66 -4.69
C HIS A 626 -0.04 -2.02 -4.31
N VAL A 627 -0.20 -0.73 -4.64
CA VAL A 627 -1.53 -0.11 -4.55
C VAL A 627 -2.30 -0.53 -5.78
N GLN A 628 -3.22 -1.49 -5.62
CA GLN A 628 -4.33 -1.64 -6.56
C GLN A 628 -5.12 -0.32 -6.55
N SER A 629 -4.93 0.46 -7.60
CA SER A 629 -5.67 1.66 -8.01
C SER A 629 -5.84 2.81 -6.99
N SER A 630 -5.34 3.99 -7.36
CA SER A 630 -5.54 5.26 -6.66
C SER A 630 -7.01 5.75 -6.59
N ARG A 631 -7.96 5.01 -7.19
CA ARG A 631 -9.36 5.41 -7.33
C ARG A 631 -10.26 4.97 -6.18
N GLU A 632 -9.88 3.95 -5.42
CA GLU A 632 -10.70 3.43 -4.32
C GLU A 632 -10.46 4.18 -3.00
N LEU A 633 -9.21 4.53 -2.68
CA LEU A 633 -8.84 5.25 -1.45
C LEU A 633 -9.39 6.70 -1.38
N ARG A 634 -9.68 7.34 -2.52
CA ARG A 634 -10.26 8.70 -2.53
C ARG A 634 -11.76 8.74 -2.29
N ARG A 635 -12.47 7.60 -2.39
CA ARG A 635 -13.94 7.56 -2.37
C ARG A 635 -14.55 7.42 -0.98
N SER A 636 -13.78 7.06 0.04
CA SER A 636 -14.28 6.90 1.41
C SER A 636 -13.37 7.65 2.40
N GLN A 637 -13.65 8.94 2.59
CA GLN A 637 -13.09 9.72 3.71
C GLN A 637 -13.42 9.10 5.08
N GLU A 638 -14.43 8.22 5.15
CA GLU A 638 -14.93 7.68 6.42
C GLU A 638 -14.25 6.38 6.87
N TYR A 639 -13.60 5.63 5.96
CA TYR A 639 -12.88 4.40 6.33
C TYR A 639 -11.70 4.18 5.38
N LEU A 640 -10.53 4.67 5.77
CA LEU A 640 -9.25 4.28 5.19
C LEU A 640 -8.69 3.11 6.02
N CYS A 641 -9.46 2.04 6.21
CA CYS A 641 -8.87 0.84 6.80
C CYS A 641 -7.79 0.34 5.83
N CYS A 642 -6.54 0.29 6.30
CA CYS A 642 -5.51 -0.53 5.68
C CYS A 642 -5.89 -2.01 5.88
N GLU A 643 -6.98 -2.45 5.25
CA GLU A 643 -7.15 -3.85 4.92
C GLU A 643 -6.04 -4.17 3.91
N ARG A 644 -4.86 -4.52 4.44
CA ARG A 644 -4.11 -5.59 3.81
C ARG A 644 -5.09 -6.76 3.78
N THR A 645 -5.81 -6.97 2.67
CA THR A 645 -5.97 -8.34 2.21
C THR A 645 -4.53 -8.84 2.21
N ARG A 646 -4.15 -9.62 3.23
CA ARG A 646 -3.05 -10.55 3.05
C ARG A 646 -3.40 -11.19 1.71
N PRO A 647 -2.58 -11.04 0.66
CA PRO A 647 -2.71 -11.97 -0.43
C PRO A 647 -2.48 -13.31 0.27
N GLU A 648 -3.56 -14.02 0.54
CA GLU A 648 -3.47 -15.43 0.87
C GLU A 648 -2.65 -16.03 -0.27
N ASP A 649 -1.46 -16.50 0.07
CA ASP A 649 -0.80 -17.63 -0.58
C ASP A 649 -0.62 -17.61 -2.10
N GLN A 650 -0.41 -16.45 -2.76
CA GLN A 650 -0.09 -16.43 -4.19
C GLN A 650 0.97 -15.39 -4.57
N ALA A 651 2.21 -15.60 -4.09
CA ALA A 651 3.49 -15.44 -4.82
C ALA A 651 4.69 -15.23 -3.86
N GLY A 652 5.29 -16.32 -3.41
CA GLY A 652 6.68 -16.43 -2.95
C GLY A 652 7.07 -15.67 -1.68
N SER A 653 7.22 -16.40 -0.57
CA SER A 653 8.13 -15.99 0.50
C SER A 653 9.50 -15.65 -0.13
N MET A 654 10.29 -14.75 0.47
CA MET A 654 11.68 -14.56 0.01
C MET A 654 12.45 -15.90 0.01
N GLU A 655 12.04 -16.83 0.86
CA GLU A 655 12.56 -18.19 0.91
C GLU A 655 12.28 -18.95 -0.38
N ASP A 656 11.05 -18.87 -0.92
CA ASP A 656 10.69 -19.51 -2.19
C ASP A 656 11.47 -18.91 -3.36
N LEU A 657 11.65 -17.57 -3.38
CA LEU A 657 12.44 -16.89 -4.40
C LEU A 657 13.92 -17.29 -4.34
N LEU A 658 14.50 -17.35 -3.15
CA LEU A 658 15.89 -17.78 -2.96
C LEU A 658 16.07 -19.27 -3.27
N GLU A 659 15.04 -20.10 -3.03
CA GLU A 659 15.05 -21.52 -3.34
C GLU A 659 14.92 -21.80 -4.85
N GLU A 660 14.10 -21.03 -5.58
CA GLU A 660 14.02 -21.09 -7.05
C GLU A 660 15.37 -20.74 -7.71
N LEU A 661 16.08 -19.73 -7.18
CA LEU A 661 17.41 -19.34 -7.67
C LEU A 661 18.46 -20.45 -7.49
N LEU A 662 18.34 -21.27 -6.45
CA LEU A 662 19.29 -22.36 -6.16
C LEU A 662 19.07 -23.60 -7.04
N GLN A 663 17.85 -23.81 -7.55
CA GLN A 663 17.49 -24.96 -8.38
C GLN A 663 17.98 -24.85 -9.83
N HIS A 664 18.24 -23.63 -10.32
CA HIS A 664 18.54 -23.37 -11.73
C HIS A 664 19.97 -22.82 -11.92
N ARG A 665 20.97 -23.70 -11.82
CA ARG A 665 22.40 -23.36 -12.02
C ARG A 665 22.87 -23.50 -13.49
N GLU A 666 22.10 -24.17 -14.35
CA GLU A 666 22.40 -24.35 -15.77
C GLU A 666 22.00 -23.11 -16.61
N PRO A 667 22.74 -22.73 -17.66
CA PRO A 667 22.54 -21.47 -18.38
C PRO A 667 21.17 -21.31 -19.06
N GLU A 668 20.59 -22.39 -19.59
CA GLU A 668 19.25 -22.34 -20.23
C GLU A 668 18.11 -22.19 -19.20
N ALA A 669 18.22 -22.91 -18.08
CA ALA A 669 17.27 -22.82 -16.97
C ALA A 669 17.37 -21.45 -16.27
N LEU A 670 18.59 -20.94 -16.15
CA LEU A 670 18.89 -19.61 -15.61
C LEU A 670 18.23 -18.50 -16.44
N GLN A 671 18.30 -18.58 -17.77
CA GLN A 671 17.67 -17.60 -18.65
C GLN A 671 16.15 -17.56 -18.47
N GLN A 672 15.49 -18.71 -18.30
CA GLN A 672 14.05 -18.77 -18.03
C GLN A 672 13.68 -18.21 -16.65
N CYS A 673 14.47 -18.53 -15.62
CA CYS A 673 14.28 -18.00 -14.27
C CYS A 673 14.44 -16.47 -14.24
N LEU A 674 15.51 -15.94 -14.83
CA LEU A 674 15.73 -14.50 -14.95
C LEU A 674 14.61 -13.80 -15.71
N ARG A 675 14.09 -14.40 -16.79
CA ARG A 675 12.95 -13.84 -17.54
C ARG A 675 11.70 -13.73 -16.68
N LYS A 676 11.39 -14.73 -15.85
CA LYS A 676 10.28 -14.69 -14.89
C LYS A 676 10.51 -13.64 -13.79
N ALA A 677 11.73 -13.59 -13.25
CA ALA A 677 12.10 -12.64 -12.20
C ALA A 677 12.03 -11.18 -12.69
N LEU A 678 12.49 -10.89 -13.91
CA LEU A 678 12.48 -9.55 -14.50
C LEU A 678 11.07 -9.09 -14.91
N SER A 679 10.18 -10.01 -15.28
CA SER A 679 8.79 -9.68 -15.65
C SER A 679 7.88 -9.42 -14.44
N SER A 680 8.19 -10.03 -13.28
CA SER A 680 7.42 -9.85 -12.04
C SER A 680 7.63 -8.50 -11.37
N SER A 681 6.55 -7.82 -11.00
CA SER A 681 6.59 -6.58 -10.19
C SER A 681 6.89 -6.82 -8.71
N LEU A 682 6.74 -8.06 -8.24
CA LEU A 682 6.95 -8.46 -6.85
C LEU A 682 8.38 -8.94 -6.59
N HIS A 683 9.17 -9.14 -7.66
CA HIS A 683 10.57 -9.53 -7.57
C HIS A 683 11.48 -8.30 -7.49
N PRO A 684 12.50 -8.28 -6.62
CA PRO A 684 13.44 -7.16 -6.51
C PRO A 684 14.10 -6.77 -7.84
N LEU A 685 14.53 -7.76 -8.64
CA LEU A 685 15.11 -7.53 -9.98
C LEU A 685 14.11 -6.89 -10.97
N GLY A 686 12.85 -7.32 -10.98
CA GLY A 686 11.85 -6.74 -11.86
C GLY A 686 11.46 -5.31 -11.45
N LYS A 687 11.43 -5.01 -10.15
CA LYS A 687 11.29 -3.63 -9.65
C LYS A 687 12.48 -2.75 -10.05
N LEU A 688 13.69 -3.28 -9.95
CA LEU A 688 14.91 -2.59 -10.40
C LEU A 688 14.81 -2.29 -11.90
N LEU A 689 14.53 -3.28 -12.74
CA LEU A 689 14.38 -3.10 -14.19
C LEU A 689 13.34 -2.01 -14.53
N ARG A 690 12.15 -2.02 -13.92
CA ARG A 690 11.13 -0.98 -14.13
C ARG A 690 11.61 0.41 -13.74
N THR A 691 12.39 0.52 -12.66
CA THR A 691 12.97 1.79 -12.23
C THR A 691 14.01 2.28 -13.24
N LEU A 692 14.84 1.37 -13.78
CA LEU A 692 15.80 1.68 -14.83
C LEU A 692 15.12 2.07 -16.15
N MET A 693 14.01 1.42 -16.51
CA MET A 693 13.16 1.82 -17.65
C MET A 693 12.65 3.26 -17.49
N LEU A 694 12.17 3.61 -16.29
CA LEU A 694 11.70 4.97 -16.01
C LEU A 694 12.82 6.02 -16.13
N THR A 695 14.01 5.73 -15.62
CA THR A 695 15.16 6.64 -15.74
C THR A 695 15.64 6.78 -17.18
N PHE A 696 15.63 5.68 -17.93
CA PHE A 696 15.99 5.67 -19.35
C PHE A 696 15.00 6.49 -20.18
N GLN A 697 13.70 6.29 -19.97
CA GLN A 697 12.64 7.07 -20.61
C GLN A 697 12.74 8.56 -20.28
N ALA A 698 12.98 8.91 -19.01
CA ALA A 698 13.17 10.30 -18.60
C ALA A 698 14.34 10.97 -19.33
N THR A 699 15.38 10.21 -19.66
CA THR A 699 16.59 10.73 -20.31
C THR A 699 16.43 10.81 -21.83
N TYR A 700 15.92 9.75 -22.47
CA TYR A 700 16.04 9.55 -23.92
C TYR A 700 14.71 9.58 -24.71
N ALA A 701 13.54 9.48 -24.08
CA ALA A 701 12.24 9.49 -24.77
C ALA A 701 11.68 10.92 -24.92
N GLY A 702 10.69 11.17 -25.78
CA GLY A 702 9.94 12.45 -25.80
C GLY A 702 10.70 13.66 -26.39
N VAL A 703 10.45 14.86 -25.82
CA VAL A 703 10.89 16.17 -26.39
C VAL A 703 12.42 16.33 -26.49
N GLY A 704 13.18 15.61 -25.66
CA GLY A 704 14.65 15.59 -25.69
C GLY A 704 15.27 14.40 -26.40
N ALA A 705 14.51 13.60 -27.16
CA ALA A 705 15.07 12.53 -27.98
C ALA A 705 15.93 13.15 -29.09
N ASN A 706 17.24 12.86 -29.07
CA ASN A 706 18.20 13.45 -30.01
C ASN A 706 19.29 12.44 -30.39
N LYS A 707 19.62 12.40 -31.69
CA LYS A 707 20.63 11.49 -32.26
C LYS A 707 22.00 11.56 -31.58
N HIS A 708 22.36 12.72 -31.02
CA HIS A 708 23.64 12.94 -30.34
C HIS A 708 23.71 12.30 -28.94
N LEU A 709 22.62 11.69 -28.45
CA LEU A 709 22.56 10.96 -27.18
C LEU A 709 22.60 9.43 -27.37
N GLN A 710 22.63 8.93 -28.60
CA GLN A 710 22.61 7.49 -28.90
C GLN A 710 23.72 6.73 -28.17
N GLY A 711 24.94 7.25 -28.20
CA GLY A 711 26.09 6.63 -27.56
C GLY A 711 26.03 6.65 -26.03
N LEU A 712 25.28 7.59 -25.43
CA LEU A 712 25.00 7.54 -24.00
C LEU A 712 23.98 6.46 -23.66
N ALA A 713 22.92 6.38 -24.46
CA ALA A 713 21.85 5.40 -24.30
C ALA A 713 22.40 3.97 -24.42
N GLN A 714 23.28 3.72 -25.40
CA GLN A 714 23.93 2.42 -25.60
C GLN A 714 24.73 1.99 -24.37
N GLU A 715 25.64 2.83 -23.88
CA GLU A 715 26.47 2.49 -22.72
C GLU A 715 25.64 2.36 -21.43
N GLU A 716 24.56 3.14 -21.30
CA GLU A 716 23.63 3.04 -20.19
C GLU A 716 22.87 1.70 -20.17
N VAL A 717 22.40 1.20 -21.31
CA VAL A 717 21.77 -0.14 -21.39
C VAL A 717 22.77 -1.24 -21.03
N LYS A 718 24.02 -1.16 -21.53
CA LYS A 718 25.09 -2.11 -21.17
C LYS A 718 25.37 -2.08 -19.67
N GLN A 719 25.42 -0.89 -19.05
CA GLN A 719 25.61 -0.78 -17.60
C GLN A 719 24.42 -1.33 -16.81
N HIS A 720 23.18 -1.08 -17.24
CA HIS A 720 21.99 -1.67 -16.63
C HIS A 720 22.06 -3.20 -16.63
N ALA A 721 22.51 -3.81 -17.72
CA ALA A 721 22.71 -5.26 -17.80
C ALA A 721 23.79 -5.75 -16.83
N ARG A 722 24.92 -5.04 -16.69
CA ARG A 722 25.98 -5.37 -15.71
C ARG A 722 25.46 -5.27 -14.27
N GLU A 723 24.71 -4.23 -13.95
CA GLU A 723 24.15 -4.01 -12.61
C GLU A 723 23.08 -5.05 -12.26
N LEU A 724 22.23 -5.44 -13.23
CA LEU A 724 21.25 -6.52 -13.04
C LEU A 724 21.93 -7.88 -12.83
N TRP A 725 23.05 -8.16 -13.51
CA TRP A 725 23.85 -9.36 -13.26
C TRP A 725 24.48 -9.35 -11.86
N ALA A 726 25.07 -8.22 -11.46
CA ALA A 726 25.64 -8.07 -10.11
C ALA A 726 24.56 -8.22 -9.02
N ALA A 727 23.38 -7.68 -9.27
CA ALA A 727 22.21 -7.81 -8.41
C ALA A 727 21.76 -9.27 -8.25
N TYR A 728 21.69 -10.01 -9.35
CA TYR A 728 21.39 -11.45 -9.35
C TYR A 728 22.45 -12.25 -8.57
N ARG A 729 23.75 -12.05 -8.86
CA ARG A 729 24.86 -12.72 -8.16
C ARG A 729 24.82 -12.46 -6.66
N GLY A 730 24.50 -11.22 -6.27
CA GLY A 730 24.35 -10.86 -4.86
C GLY A 730 23.18 -11.60 -4.19
N LEU A 731 22.02 -11.73 -4.84
CA LEU A 731 20.89 -12.52 -4.33
C LEU A 731 21.25 -14.01 -4.21
N LEU A 732 21.96 -14.56 -5.21
CA LEU A 732 22.44 -15.94 -5.20
C LEU A 732 23.41 -16.18 -4.03
N GLN A 733 24.31 -15.23 -3.76
CA GLN A 733 25.26 -15.33 -2.66
C GLN A 733 24.54 -15.36 -1.29
N VAL A 734 23.51 -14.53 -1.12
CA VAL A 734 22.65 -14.57 0.09
C VAL A 734 21.92 -15.91 0.21
N ALA A 735 21.43 -16.47 -0.90
CA ALA A 735 20.79 -17.78 -0.92
C ALA A 735 21.76 -18.90 -0.47
N LEU A 736 22.99 -18.89 -0.99
CA LEU A 736 24.05 -19.85 -0.64
C LEU A 736 24.47 -19.74 0.82
N GLN A 737 24.66 -18.51 1.32
CA GLN A 737 25.01 -18.26 2.72
C GLN A 737 23.93 -18.77 3.68
N ARG A 738 22.64 -18.61 3.35
CA ARG A 738 21.54 -19.14 4.16
C ARG A 738 21.47 -20.68 4.19
N LYS A 739 21.97 -21.37 3.16
CA LYS A 739 22.12 -22.84 3.14
C LYS A 739 23.45 -23.34 3.73
N GLY A 740 24.36 -22.45 4.13
CA GLY A 740 25.67 -22.81 4.67
C GLY A 740 26.67 -23.29 3.62
N GLU A 741 26.41 -23.04 2.33
CA GLU A 741 27.33 -23.34 1.22
C GLU A 741 28.38 -22.22 1.07
N VAL A 742 29.58 -22.57 0.59
CA VAL A 742 30.66 -21.59 0.36
C VAL A 742 30.25 -20.65 -0.77
N PRO A 743 30.43 -19.32 -0.62
CA PRO A 743 30.21 -18.38 -1.71
C PRO A 743 31.08 -18.75 -2.93
N GLU A 744 30.51 -18.72 -4.14
CA GLU A 744 31.34 -18.86 -5.35
C GLU A 744 32.39 -17.74 -5.42
N GLU A 745 33.58 -18.08 -5.93
CA GLU A 745 34.65 -17.10 -6.18
C GLU A 745 34.15 -16.00 -7.15
N ASP A 746 34.70 -14.79 -6.99
CA ASP A 746 34.40 -13.67 -7.89
C ASP A 746 34.82 -14.05 -9.32
N GLU A 747 33.88 -13.97 -10.26
CA GLU A 747 34.16 -14.24 -11.68
C GLU A 747 35.18 -13.23 -12.23
N ASP A 748 36.14 -13.72 -13.03
CA ASP A 748 37.05 -12.86 -13.79
C ASP A 748 36.26 -11.86 -14.66
N ALA A 749 36.79 -10.64 -14.81
CA ALA A 749 36.10 -9.56 -15.54
C ALA A 749 35.67 -9.95 -16.96
N GLU A 750 36.47 -10.75 -17.65
CA GLU A 750 36.16 -11.27 -18.99
C GLU A 750 34.97 -12.24 -18.95
N THR A 751 34.91 -13.15 -17.98
CA THR A 751 33.81 -14.13 -17.85
C THR A 751 32.50 -13.46 -17.44
N ARG A 752 32.61 -12.41 -16.62
CA ARG A 752 31.47 -11.55 -16.25
C ARG A 752 30.90 -10.84 -17.47
N ASP A 753 31.74 -10.20 -18.27
CA ASP A 753 31.29 -9.46 -19.45
C ASP A 753 30.68 -10.42 -20.49
N LEU A 754 31.25 -11.61 -20.66
CA LEU A 754 30.71 -12.68 -21.48
C LEU A 754 29.30 -13.12 -21.04
N ARG A 755 29.05 -13.29 -19.74
CA ARG A 755 27.71 -13.66 -19.23
C ARG A 755 26.71 -12.52 -19.30
N VAL A 756 27.15 -11.27 -19.13
CA VAL A 756 26.28 -10.09 -19.25
C VAL A 756 25.79 -9.93 -20.69
N HIS A 757 26.70 -9.95 -21.67
CA HIS A 757 26.34 -9.92 -23.10
C HIS A 757 25.63 -11.20 -23.55
N GLY A 758 26.02 -12.34 -22.94
CA GLY A 758 25.55 -13.70 -23.13
C GLY A 758 24.11 -13.99 -22.74
N LEU A 759 23.70 -13.53 -21.57
CA LEU A 759 22.48 -14.01 -20.89
C LEU A 759 21.56 -12.88 -20.49
N VAL A 760 22.10 -11.76 -20.00
CA VAL A 760 21.30 -10.68 -19.39
C VAL A 760 20.88 -9.64 -20.41
N LEU A 761 21.79 -9.19 -21.27
CA LEU A 761 21.51 -8.16 -22.28
C LEU A 761 20.31 -8.51 -23.18
N PRO A 762 20.16 -9.75 -23.71
CA PRO A 762 19.00 -10.14 -24.52
C PRO A 762 17.67 -10.11 -23.76
N LEU A 763 17.70 -10.36 -22.44
CA LEU A 763 16.49 -10.31 -21.60
C LEU A 763 16.08 -8.87 -21.29
N VAL A 764 17.05 -7.96 -21.23
CA VAL A 764 16.85 -6.57 -20.79
C VAL A 764 16.53 -5.65 -21.97
N LEU A 765 17.16 -5.87 -23.12
CA LEU A 765 17.04 -5.01 -24.30
C LEU A 765 15.59 -4.78 -24.80
N PRO A 766 14.67 -5.77 -24.81
CA PRO A 766 13.29 -5.52 -25.21
C PRO A 766 12.59 -4.44 -24.39
N SER A 767 13.04 -4.20 -23.15
CA SER A 767 12.50 -3.17 -22.26
C SER A 767 12.95 -1.75 -22.61
N PHE A 768 14.02 -1.61 -23.38
CA PHE A 768 14.62 -0.33 -23.77
C PHE A 768 14.61 -0.11 -25.29
N TYR A 769 14.17 -1.11 -26.06
CA TYR A 769 14.30 -1.15 -27.50
C TYR A 769 13.61 0.02 -28.20
N SER A 770 12.38 0.36 -27.79
CA SER A 770 11.61 1.45 -28.43
C SER A 770 12.35 2.78 -28.42
N GLU A 771 12.84 3.18 -27.24
CA GLU A 771 13.53 4.43 -27.02
C GLU A 771 14.93 4.40 -27.67
N LEU A 772 15.65 3.28 -27.54
CA LEU A 772 16.97 3.12 -28.14
C LEU A 772 16.89 3.15 -29.67
N PHE A 773 15.99 2.37 -30.27
CA PHE A 773 15.78 2.32 -31.71
C PHE A 773 15.35 3.68 -32.28
N THR A 774 14.55 4.45 -31.54
CA THR A 774 14.21 5.84 -31.93
C THR A 774 15.47 6.70 -32.12
N LEU A 775 16.49 6.55 -31.27
CA LEU A 775 17.75 7.29 -31.42
C LEU A 775 18.55 6.84 -32.65
N TYR A 776 18.57 5.54 -32.96
CA TYR A 776 19.20 5.02 -34.17
C TYR A 776 18.48 5.48 -35.44
N LEU A 777 17.14 5.50 -35.43
CA LEU A 777 16.33 6.04 -36.51
C LEU A 777 16.68 7.52 -36.79
N LEU A 778 16.81 8.34 -35.73
CA LEU A 778 17.20 9.75 -35.85
C LEU A 778 18.65 9.93 -36.33
N LEU A 779 19.56 9.05 -35.92
CA LEU A 779 20.97 9.11 -36.31
C LEU A 779 21.16 8.77 -37.79
N HIS A 780 20.41 7.79 -38.29
CA HIS A 780 20.53 7.24 -39.64
C HIS A 780 19.46 7.70 -40.63
N GLU A 781 18.60 8.66 -40.25
CA GLU A 781 17.47 9.15 -41.06
C GLU A 781 17.88 9.50 -42.49
N ARG A 782 19.01 10.22 -42.65
CA ARG A 782 19.51 10.62 -43.97
C ARG A 782 19.88 9.40 -44.81
N GLU A 783 20.65 8.47 -44.26
CA GLU A 783 21.16 7.28 -44.95
C GLU A 783 20.04 6.28 -45.27
N ASP A 784 19.07 6.12 -44.35
CA ASP A 784 17.89 5.28 -44.53
C ASP A 784 16.88 5.87 -45.53
N SER A 785 16.74 7.20 -45.60
CA SER A 785 15.89 7.85 -46.62
C SER A 785 16.42 7.59 -48.04
N LEU A 786 17.73 7.64 -48.14
CA LEU A 786 18.56 7.43 -49.31
C LEU A 786 18.51 5.95 -49.75
N TYR A 787 18.57 5.02 -48.80
CA TYR A 787 18.36 3.59 -49.03
C TYR A 787 16.90 3.28 -49.43
N SER A 788 15.91 3.88 -48.78
CA SER A 788 14.48 3.71 -49.08
C SER A 788 14.12 4.16 -50.50
N GLN A 789 14.72 5.25 -50.98
CA GLN A 789 14.63 5.65 -52.39
C GLN A 789 15.22 4.58 -53.32
N GLY A 790 16.37 4.01 -52.97
CA GLY A 790 17.00 2.90 -53.70
C GLY A 790 16.10 1.67 -53.78
N ILE A 791 15.50 1.24 -52.66
CA ILE A 791 14.54 0.12 -52.65
C ILE A 791 13.34 0.42 -53.53
N THR A 792 12.78 1.62 -53.44
CA THR A 792 11.61 2.01 -54.25
C THR A 792 11.94 1.87 -55.73
N ASN A 793 13.11 2.31 -56.16
CA ASN A 793 13.55 2.20 -57.55
C ASN A 793 13.80 0.74 -57.98
N LEU A 794 14.42 -0.08 -57.12
CA LEU A 794 14.64 -1.51 -57.39
C LEU A 794 13.33 -2.32 -57.38
N SER A 795 12.34 -1.89 -56.59
CA SER A 795 11.01 -2.52 -56.52
C SER A 795 10.20 -2.37 -57.82
N LEU A 796 10.51 -1.37 -58.65
CA LEU A 796 9.84 -1.14 -59.93
C LEU A 796 10.23 -2.17 -61.00
N PHE A 797 11.38 -2.83 -60.85
CA PHE A 797 11.82 -3.86 -61.79
C PHE A 797 11.05 -5.17 -61.54
N PRO A 798 10.59 -5.87 -62.60
CA PRO A 798 10.21 -7.27 -62.50
C PRO A 798 11.38 -8.14 -62.05
N ASP A 799 11.11 -9.25 -61.35
CA ASP A 799 12.14 -10.13 -60.75
C ASP A 799 13.23 -10.57 -61.74
N THR A 800 12.87 -10.91 -62.98
CA THR A 800 13.81 -11.32 -64.03
C THR A 800 14.76 -10.20 -64.45
N LYS A 801 14.24 -8.98 -64.62
CA LYS A 801 15.03 -7.81 -65.02
C LYS A 801 15.94 -7.35 -63.89
N LEU A 802 15.49 -7.52 -62.64
CA LEU A 802 16.29 -7.17 -61.46
C LEU A 802 17.49 -8.13 -61.29
N LEU A 803 17.28 -9.43 -61.43
CA LEU A 803 18.37 -10.43 -61.37
C LEU A 803 19.39 -10.23 -62.51
N GLU A 804 18.93 -9.85 -63.71
CA GLU A 804 19.82 -9.48 -64.82
C GLU A 804 20.58 -8.16 -64.56
N PHE A 805 19.93 -7.17 -63.96
CA PHE A 805 20.54 -5.89 -63.61
C PHE A 805 21.64 -6.03 -62.55
N LEU A 806 21.46 -6.95 -61.60
CA LEU A 806 22.43 -7.26 -60.53
C LEU A 806 23.56 -8.20 -61.00
N ASP A 807 23.61 -8.56 -62.29
CA ASP A 807 24.60 -9.46 -62.91
C ASP A 807 24.69 -10.85 -62.24
N VAL A 808 23.55 -11.37 -61.75
CA VAL A 808 23.49 -12.70 -61.13
C VAL A 808 23.75 -13.78 -62.17
N GLN A 809 24.73 -14.66 -61.91
CA GLN A 809 25.10 -15.72 -62.84
C GLN A 809 23.88 -16.60 -63.22
N LYS A 810 23.62 -16.75 -64.53
CA LYS A 810 22.43 -17.39 -65.11
C LYS A 810 22.16 -18.84 -64.69
N HIS A 811 23.09 -19.51 -64.04
CA HIS A 811 22.91 -20.88 -63.55
C HIS A 811 22.53 -20.95 -62.07
N LEU A 812 22.61 -19.84 -61.33
CA LEU A 812 22.26 -19.76 -59.90
C LEU A 812 20.75 -19.54 -59.68
N TRP A 813 20.01 -19.22 -60.74
CA TRP A 813 18.56 -19.06 -60.75
C TRP A 813 17.98 -19.87 -61.92
N PRO A 814 16.76 -20.42 -61.78
CA PRO A 814 16.28 -21.47 -62.66
C PRO A 814 16.01 -20.94 -64.08
N LEU A 815 16.99 -21.14 -64.97
CA LEU A 815 16.87 -20.93 -66.42
C LEU A 815 16.89 -22.25 -67.22
N LYS A 816 16.99 -23.40 -66.55
CA LYS A 816 17.03 -24.71 -67.20
C LYS A 816 15.65 -25.38 -67.18
N ASP A 817 14.82 -24.97 -68.12
CA ASP A 817 14.16 -25.91 -69.03
C ASP A 817 13.83 -25.19 -70.35
N LEU A 818 14.57 -25.59 -71.39
CA LEU A 818 14.35 -25.19 -72.78
C LEU A 818 12.94 -25.65 -73.20
N THR A 819 12.22 -24.79 -73.92
CA THR A 819 10.92 -25.00 -74.62
C THR A 819 9.59 -24.57 -73.95
N LEU A 820 9.53 -23.42 -73.28
CA LEU A 820 8.23 -22.81 -72.92
C LEU A 820 8.10 -21.34 -73.39
N THR A 821 6.89 -21.00 -73.85
CA THR A 821 6.52 -19.70 -74.45
C THR A 821 6.58 -18.56 -73.43
N THR A 822 6.68 -17.32 -73.91
CA THR A 822 6.90 -16.08 -73.13
C THR A 822 5.95 -15.96 -71.92
N ASN A 823 4.71 -16.47 -72.01
CA ASN A 823 3.71 -16.42 -70.95
C ASN A 823 3.91 -17.46 -69.81
N GLN A 824 4.62 -18.56 -70.06
CA GLN A 824 4.95 -19.57 -69.04
C GLN A 824 6.21 -19.20 -68.23
N ARG A 825 7.09 -18.37 -68.81
CA ARG A 825 8.22 -17.74 -68.10
C ARG A 825 7.74 -16.78 -66.99
N TYR A 826 6.63 -16.10 -67.22
CA TYR A 826 5.96 -15.26 -66.22
C TYR A 826 5.33 -16.08 -65.07
N SER A 827 5.12 -17.39 -65.23
CA SER A 827 4.49 -18.24 -64.20
C SER A 827 5.51 -18.91 -63.27
N LEU A 828 6.69 -19.30 -63.76
CA LEU A 828 7.75 -19.92 -62.93
C LEU A 828 8.48 -18.92 -62.04
N VAL A 829 8.64 -17.68 -62.50
CA VAL A 829 9.13 -16.56 -61.67
C VAL A 829 8.06 -16.15 -60.64
N ARG A 830 6.78 -16.39 -60.96
CA ARG A 830 5.64 -16.18 -60.04
C ARG A 830 5.52 -17.29 -58.98
N ASP A 831 6.05 -18.49 -59.22
CA ASP A 831 6.39 -19.49 -58.19
C ASP A 831 7.76 -19.13 -57.57
N LYS A 832 7.67 -18.01 -56.86
CA LYS A 832 8.69 -17.11 -56.34
C LYS A 832 10.02 -17.76 -55.93
N CYS A 833 11.03 -17.62 -56.78
CA CYS A 833 12.42 -17.88 -56.43
C CYS A 833 12.83 -16.97 -55.26
N PHE A 834 13.39 -17.57 -54.20
CA PHE A 834 13.81 -16.88 -52.96
C PHE A 834 12.69 -16.28 -52.09
N LEU A 835 11.41 -16.62 -52.30
CA LEU A 835 10.33 -16.14 -51.41
C LEU A 835 10.56 -16.50 -49.95
N SER A 836 10.94 -17.76 -49.70
CA SER A 836 11.23 -18.26 -48.36
C SER A 836 12.26 -17.37 -47.66
N ALA A 837 13.33 -17.00 -48.38
CA ALA A 837 14.35 -16.07 -47.89
C ALA A 837 13.80 -14.65 -47.67
N THR A 838 12.98 -14.12 -48.59
CA THR A 838 12.39 -12.78 -48.43
C THR A 838 11.40 -12.71 -47.25
N GLU A 839 10.56 -13.72 -47.06
CA GLU A 839 9.62 -13.82 -45.93
C GLU A 839 10.38 -14.06 -44.62
N CYS A 840 11.50 -14.79 -44.65
CA CYS A 840 12.37 -14.93 -43.50
C CYS A 840 12.97 -13.59 -43.09
N LEU A 841 13.57 -12.85 -44.04
CA LEU A 841 14.19 -11.56 -43.78
C LEU A 841 13.19 -10.51 -43.27
N GLN A 842 11.94 -10.55 -43.77
CA GLN A 842 10.86 -9.68 -43.27
C GLN A 842 10.55 -9.88 -41.77
N LYS A 843 10.79 -11.07 -41.22
CA LYS A 843 10.61 -11.33 -39.78
C LYS A 843 11.55 -10.50 -38.90
N MET A 844 12.65 -9.98 -39.45
CA MET A 844 13.58 -9.10 -38.76
C MET A 844 12.93 -7.80 -38.27
N ILE A 845 11.85 -7.33 -38.93
CA ILE A 845 11.08 -6.15 -38.50
C ILE A 845 10.24 -6.46 -37.26
N SER A 846 9.80 -7.72 -37.12
CA SER A 846 8.91 -8.14 -36.02
C SER A 846 9.65 -8.58 -34.77
N THR A 847 10.95 -8.87 -34.88
CA THR A 847 11.78 -9.27 -33.75
C THR A 847 12.38 -8.05 -33.07
N VAL A 848 12.51 -8.12 -31.74
CA VAL A 848 13.03 -7.02 -30.91
C VAL A 848 14.45 -7.35 -30.43
N ASP A 849 14.80 -8.63 -30.32
CA ASP A 849 16.11 -9.10 -29.85
C ASP A 849 17.12 -9.20 -31.02
N PRO A 850 18.28 -8.51 -30.96
CA PRO A 850 19.39 -8.64 -31.91
C PRO A 850 19.83 -10.07 -32.15
N ARG A 851 19.75 -10.96 -31.15
CA ARG A 851 20.11 -12.37 -31.34
C ARG A 851 19.13 -13.09 -32.24
N GLU A 852 17.84 -12.91 -31.98
CA GLU A 852 16.79 -13.45 -32.85
C GLU A 852 16.90 -12.85 -34.26
N LYS A 853 17.31 -11.57 -34.39
CA LYS A 853 17.61 -10.95 -35.69
C LYS A 853 18.79 -11.63 -36.40
N LEU A 854 19.87 -11.93 -35.68
CA LEU A 854 21.02 -12.66 -36.22
C LEU A 854 20.65 -14.09 -36.65
N GLU A 855 19.82 -14.80 -35.87
CA GLU A 855 19.29 -16.11 -36.27
C GLU A 855 18.39 -16.02 -37.51
N VAL A 856 17.56 -14.98 -37.61
CA VAL A 856 16.74 -14.72 -38.80
C VAL A 856 17.64 -14.46 -40.01
N LEU A 857 18.73 -13.73 -39.84
CA LEU A 857 19.72 -13.52 -40.90
C LEU A 857 20.35 -14.86 -41.31
N GLU A 858 20.90 -15.64 -40.38
CA GLU A 858 21.47 -16.96 -40.68
C GLU A 858 20.49 -17.87 -41.43
N ARG A 859 19.24 -17.94 -40.97
CA ARG A 859 18.18 -18.70 -41.65
C ARG A 859 17.91 -18.15 -43.06
N THR A 860 17.89 -16.84 -43.25
CA THR A 860 17.72 -16.20 -44.56
C THR A 860 18.83 -16.63 -45.52
N TYR A 861 20.09 -16.62 -45.08
CA TYR A 861 21.22 -17.08 -45.88
C TYR A 861 21.14 -18.58 -46.19
N GLY A 862 20.77 -19.41 -45.21
CA GLY A 862 20.53 -20.84 -45.40
C GLY A 862 19.43 -21.11 -46.44
N GLU A 863 18.36 -20.32 -46.46
CA GLU A 863 17.29 -20.42 -47.47
C GLU A 863 17.75 -19.98 -48.87
N ILE A 864 18.66 -19.00 -48.98
CA ILE A 864 19.29 -18.61 -50.24
C ILE A 864 20.15 -19.77 -50.77
N GLU A 865 21.03 -20.34 -49.95
CA GLU A 865 21.87 -21.48 -50.32
C GLU A 865 21.04 -22.73 -50.66
N ALA A 866 19.97 -22.99 -49.91
CA ALA A 866 19.05 -24.11 -50.17
C ALA A 866 18.32 -23.93 -51.50
N THR A 867 17.93 -22.70 -51.84
CA THR A 867 17.29 -22.37 -53.13
C THR A 867 18.27 -22.58 -54.28
N VAL A 868 19.51 -22.08 -54.15
CA VAL A 868 20.56 -22.27 -55.17
C VAL A 868 20.93 -23.75 -55.33
N SER A 869 21.08 -24.49 -54.23
CA SER A 869 21.39 -25.93 -54.25
C SER A 869 20.28 -26.73 -54.94
N ARG A 870 19.01 -26.33 -54.76
CA ARG A 870 17.85 -26.92 -55.46
C ARG A 870 17.88 -26.64 -56.96
N VAL A 871 18.28 -25.43 -57.37
CA VAL A 871 18.41 -25.02 -58.78
C VAL A 871 19.58 -25.76 -59.46
N LEU A 872 20.68 -25.99 -58.75
CA LEU A 872 21.87 -26.66 -59.28
C LEU A 872 21.83 -28.19 -59.18
N GLY A 873 20.91 -28.76 -58.40
CA GLY A 873 20.80 -30.20 -58.15
C GLY A 873 21.96 -30.79 -57.36
N ARG A 874 22.74 -29.95 -56.66
CA ARG A 874 23.90 -30.33 -55.82
C ARG A 874 24.06 -29.32 -54.68
N GLU A 875 24.60 -29.76 -53.55
CA GLU A 875 24.97 -28.84 -52.47
C GLU A 875 26.05 -27.86 -52.95
N HIS A 876 25.77 -26.56 -52.81
CA HIS A 876 26.68 -25.49 -53.22
C HIS A 876 26.72 -24.40 -52.16
N LYS A 877 27.90 -24.18 -51.56
CA LYS A 877 28.17 -23.03 -50.70
C LYS A 877 28.51 -21.84 -51.56
N LEU A 878 27.80 -20.73 -51.38
CA LEU A 878 27.95 -19.55 -52.23
C LEU A 878 29.20 -18.76 -51.82
N PRO A 879 30.15 -18.49 -52.74
CA PRO A 879 31.20 -17.51 -52.48
C PRO A 879 30.60 -16.10 -52.41
N MET A 880 31.29 -15.16 -51.75
CA MET A 880 30.78 -13.80 -51.53
C MET A 880 30.39 -13.05 -52.81
N ASP A 881 31.17 -13.24 -53.89
CA ASP A 881 30.92 -12.60 -55.19
C ASP A 881 29.57 -13.00 -55.79
N ASP A 882 29.09 -14.22 -55.50
CA ASP A 882 27.81 -14.74 -55.98
C ASP A 882 26.68 -14.53 -54.96
N LEU A 883 27.01 -14.43 -53.67
CA LEU A 883 26.06 -14.22 -52.60
C LEU A 883 25.55 -12.78 -52.54
N LEU A 884 26.43 -11.79 -52.69
CA LEU A 884 26.08 -10.37 -52.54
C LEU A 884 24.99 -9.92 -53.53
N PRO A 885 25.04 -10.24 -54.84
CA PRO A 885 23.97 -9.89 -55.78
C PRO A 885 22.62 -10.54 -55.45
N LEU A 886 22.63 -11.81 -55.01
CA LEU A 886 21.42 -12.53 -54.59
C LEU A 886 20.84 -11.93 -53.30
N LEU A 887 21.69 -11.51 -52.37
CA LEU A 887 21.28 -10.85 -51.15
C LEU A 887 20.68 -9.47 -51.41
N ILE A 888 21.26 -8.67 -52.33
CA ILE A 888 20.67 -7.39 -52.77
C ILE A 888 19.27 -7.62 -53.34
N TYR A 889 19.07 -8.67 -54.14
CA TYR A 889 17.75 -9.05 -54.63
C TYR A 889 16.78 -9.34 -53.47
N VAL A 890 17.16 -10.20 -52.52
CA VAL A 890 16.32 -10.56 -51.37
C VAL A 890 16.00 -9.34 -50.49
N VAL A 891 16.97 -8.48 -50.19
CA VAL A 891 16.80 -7.25 -49.41
C VAL A 891 15.85 -6.28 -50.11
N SER A 892 16.01 -6.09 -51.43
CA SER A 892 15.14 -5.19 -52.22
C SER A 892 13.67 -5.66 -52.25
N ARG A 893 13.44 -6.98 -52.18
CA ARG A 893 12.10 -7.60 -52.15
C ARG A 893 11.52 -7.70 -50.75
N ALA A 894 12.35 -7.78 -49.72
CA ALA A 894 11.91 -7.73 -48.33
C ALA A 894 11.33 -6.36 -47.93
N GLN A 895 11.78 -5.27 -48.58
CA GLN A 895 11.27 -3.90 -48.40
C GLN A 895 11.35 -3.36 -46.96
N ILE A 896 12.43 -3.71 -46.24
CA ILE A 896 12.71 -3.15 -44.92
C ILE A 896 13.13 -1.69 -45.10
N GLN A 897 12.40 -0.73 -44.53
CA GLN A 897 12.64 0.71 -44.75
C GLN A 897 13.83 1.27 -43.95
N HIS A 898 13.97 0.86 -42.69
CA HIS A 898 14.98 1.39 -41.76
C HIS A 898 16.08 0.36 -41.47
N LEU A 899 16.64 -0.22 -42.55
CA LEU A 899 17.61 -1.28 -42.42
C LEU A 899 18.92 -0.79 -41.79
N GLY A 900 19.34 0.45 -42.05
CA GLY A 900 20.56 1.02 -41.47
C GLY A 900 20.50 1.12 -39.96
N ALA A 901 19.41 1.67 -39.42
CA ALA A 901 19.18 1.73 -37.98
C ALA A 901 19.22 0.34 -37.33
N GLU A 902 18.65 -0.67 -37.99
CA GLU A 902 18.63 -2.06 -37.50
C GLU A 902 20.02 -2.70 -37.47
N ILE A 903 20.79 -2.54 -38.56
CA ILE A 903 22.14 -3.11 -38.64
C ILE A 903 23.04 -2.49 -37.57
N HIS A 904 23.03 -1.16 -37.43
CA HIS A 904 23.88 -0.48 -36.46
C HIS A 904 23.49 -0.83 -35.02
N LEU A 905 22.19 -0.94 -34.71
CA LEU A 905 21.73 -1.41 -33.41
C LEU A 905 22.20 -2.83 -33.11
N ILE A 906 22.08 -3.76 -34.07
CA ILE A 906 22.55 -5.14 -33.91
C ILE A 906 24.04 -5.14 -33.63
N ARG A 907 24.83 -4.40 -34.41
CA ARG A 907 26.29 -4.38 -34.27
C ARG A 907 26.74 -3.85 -32.92
N ASP A 908 26.11 -2.77 -32.46
CA ASP A 908 26.43 -2.09 -31.22
C ASP A 908 26.01 -2.84 -29.95
N MET A 909 25.04 -3.75 -30.07
CA MET A 909 24.48 -4.55 -28.98
C MET A 909 24.82 -6.05 -29.09
N MET A 910 25.57 -6.46 -30.11
CA MET A 910 26.03 -7.83 -30.30
C MET A 910 27.05 -8.25 -29.24
N ASP A 911 27.07 -9.55 -28.93
CA ASP A 911 28.04 -10.14 -28.02
C ASP A 911 29.45 -10.10 -28.64
N PRO A 912 30.48 -9.62 -27.91
CA PRO A 912 31.86 -9.59 -28.38
C PRO A 912 32.37 -10.94 -28.91
N LEU A 913 31.86 -12.08 -28.43
CA LEU A 913 32.24 -13.42 -28.91
C LEU A 913 31.92 -13.69 -30.38
N HIS A 914 30.87 -13.05 -30.90
CA HIS A 914 30.44 -13.26 -32.29
C HIS A 914 31.19 -12.36 -33.28
N THR A 915 32.04 -11.46 -32.78
CA THR A 915 32.92 -10.60 -33.59
C THR A 915 33.95 -11.47 -34.31
N GLY A 916 34.01 -11.41 -35.65
CA GLY A 916 34.86 -12.28 -36.47
C GLY A 916 34.31 -13.69 -36.72
N GLY A 917 33.08 -14.00 -36.28
CA GLY A 917 32.38 -15.26 -36.55
C GLY A 917 31.46 -15.23 -37.77
N LEU A 918 30.64 -16.27 -37.95
CA LEU A 918 29.64 -16.35 -39.03
C LEU A 918 28.68 -15.15 -39.00
N TYR A 919 28.19 -14.74 -37.82
CA TYR A 919 27.26 -13.62 -37.69
C TYR A 919 27.84 -12.28 -38.12
N ASP A 920 29.10 -11.98 -37.77
CA ASP A 920 29.77 -10.74 -38.19
C ASP A 920 30.01 -10.72 -39.71
N PHE A 921 30.32 -11.89 -40.30
CA PHE A 921 30.37 -12.04 -41.75
C PHE A 921 29.01 -11.78 -42.42
N LEU A 922 27.93 -12.39 -41.92
CA LEU A 922 26.58 -12.21 -42.46
C LEU A 922 26.07 -10.77 -42.29
N LEU A 923 26.40 -10.12 -41.18
CA LEU A 923 26.05 -8.73 -40.92
C LEU A 923 26.82 -7.78 -41.84
N THR A 924 28.13 -8.01 -42.02
CA THR A 924 28.97 -7.23 -42.95
C THR A 924 28.50 -7.39 -44.40
N ALA A 925 28.03 -8.58 -44.79
CA ALA A 925 27.44 -8.80 -46.10
C ALA A 925 26.11 -8.02 -46.28
N LEU A 926 25.28 -7.95 -45.23
CA LEU A 926 24.05 -7.15 -45.23
C LEU A 926 24.33 -5.63 -45.25
N GLU A 927 25.33 -5.16 -44.51
CA GLU A 927 25.83 -3.78 -44.59
C GLU A 927 26.31 -3.43 -45.99
N SER A 928 27.07 -4.35 -46.60
CA SER A 928 27.52 -4.18 -47.98
C SER A 928 26.34 -4.03 -48.93
N CYS A 929 25.25 -4.80 -48.75
CA CYS A 929 24.02 -4.61 -49.52
C CYS A 929 23.38 -3.23 -49.29
N TYR A 930 23.27 -2.81 -48.03
CA TYR A 930 22.73 -1.50 -47.66
C TYR A 930 23.51 -0.37 -48.32
N GLU A 931 24.84 -0.37 -48.22
CA GLU A 931 25.71 0.62 -48.88
C GLU A 931 25.63 0.57 -50.41
N HIS A 932 25.51 -0.62 -51.01
CA HIS A 932 25.38 -0.74 -52.47
C HIS A 932 24.07 -0.16 -52.99
N ILE A 933 22.96 -0.43 -52.31
CA ILE A 933 21.64 0.14 -52.66
C ILE A 933 21.64 1.67 -52.48
N GLN A 934 22.52 2.19 -51.61
CA GLN A 934 22.72 3.63 -51.46
C GLN A 934 23.54 4.31 -52.56
N LYS A 935 24.31 3.59 -53.38
CA LYS A 935 25.13 4.26 -54.39
C LYS A 935 24.24 4.88 -55.47
N GLU A 936 24.64 6.06 -55.96
CA GLU A 936 23.89 6.81 -56.98
C GLU A 936 23.61 6.00 -58.26
N ASP A 937 24.52 5.09 -58.63
CA ASP A 937 24.39 4.24 -59.81
C ASP A 937 23.18 3.28 -59.74
N MET A 938 22.86 2.79 -58.54
CA MET A 938 21.67 1.97 -58.26
C MET A 938 20.39 2.83 -58.14
N ARG A 939 20.52 4.09 -57.69
CA ARG A 939 19.38 5.00 -57.50
C ARG A 939 18.90 5.69 -58.78
N LEU A 940 19.80 6.14 -59.65
CA LEU A 940 19.50 7.09 -60.74
C LEU A 940 19.45 6.48 -62.15
N HIS A 941 19.31 5.16 -62.28
CA HIS A 941 19.24 4.48 -63.57
C HIS A 941 20.38 4.86 -64.55
N ARG A 942 21.65 4.71 -64.15
CA ARG A 942 22.71 4.66 -65.15
C ARG A 942 22.91 3.22 -65.61
N LEU A 943 22.06 2.79 -66.55
CA LEU A 943 22.45 1.71 -67.46
C LEU A 943 23.84 2.07 -68.02
N PRO A 944 24.82 1.14 -68.00
CA PRO A 944 26.03 1.33 -68.79
C PRO A 944 25.57 1.62 -70.22
N SER A 945 26.06 2.71 -70.78
CA SER A 945 25.75 3.20 -72.12
C SER A 945 26.23 2.21 -73.20
N ARG A 946 25.53 1.09 -73.33
CA ARG A 946 25.60 0.12 -74.42
C ARG A 946 24.28 -0.64 -74.44
N TRP A 947 23.21 0.02 -74.89
CA TRP A 947 22.12 -0.57 -75.69
C TRP A 947 21.16 0.54 -76.10
N SER A 948 21.65 1.44 -76.96
CA SER A 948 20.76 2.10 -77.91
C SER A 948 20.54 1.14 -79.08
N SER A 949 19.41 0.44 -79.12
CA SER A 949 18.60 0.31 -80.35
C SER A 949 17.39 -0.59 -80.10
N ARG A 950 16.21 0.02 -80.30
CA ARG A 950 14.98 -0.55 -80.88
C ARG A 950 14.59 -1.97 -80.46
N GLU A 951 13.52 -2.08 -79.69
CA GLU A 951 12.17 -2.39 -80.20
C GLU A 951 11.12 -2.28 -79.08
N PRO A 952 9.85 -1.96 -79.40
CA PRO A 952 8.85 -1.59 -78.40
C PRO A 952 8.01 -2.80 -78.00
N TRP A 953 7.94 -3.15 -76.71
CA TRP A 953 6.79 -3.74 -76.01
C TRP A 953 6.95 -3.54 -74.50
#